data_AF-L1MHH5-F1
#
_entry.id   AF-L1MHH5-F1
#
_cell.length_a   1.000
_cell.length_b   1.000
_cell.length_c   1.000
_cell.angle_alpha   90.00
_cell.angle_beta   90.00
_cell.angle_gamma   90.00
#
_symmetry.space_group_name_H-M   'P 1'
#
loop_
_entity.id
_entity.type
_entity.pdbx_description
1 polymer ?
#
loop_
_entity_poly.entity_id
_entity_poly.type
_entity_poly.pdbx_seq_one_letter_code
_entity_poly.pdbx_strand_id
1 'polypeptide(L)'
;MEEKEQLTPQTENTAAEVAPKAAENVSPAAENNAVSAVAAPAAEAVTPETKVEEKNEAPKAEAPAPKVEEKTATTEAQPTPAPAQEAAPKAETPAPKAEDKPAVAEKPAAEKPATAEQPAAAAPAAPRPARPAAPRPAAKPAEPAKNEVKAEVVAPKELHDKLAALKAEGYTFLENLTGVDWGEEGMGVVYTVSNAETFEMKHIKAVAESKEEPYLDSVCDLWDIANFYEREVYDFYGIKFLNHPDMRRIFLREDWVGHPFRKDDKPEEHNEEIAVGDEPISDLAVCYTLNQDGTLNKTETPLFAEDDYVINLGPQHPSTHGVLHFRTRIDGETITKIDPHLGYIHRGIEKISEELTYPQTLALTDRMDYLGAMQNRHALCACIEQAMGVEVSDRVQVIRTIMDELQRIDSHLLFFSCLCQDMGATTAFLYGFRDRELILDIFEETCGGRLILNYNMIGGLAYDIHPNFQKRVKEFIVTMRKNLQEYDDIFTGNVIFQTRAKGVGIITKEQAISFGCTGGTGRASGWSNDLRKHRPYAAYDRVEFNEVVRTEGDSFARYMIRLDEIRESLHIIEQLIDNIPEGNFAEKMKPVIKLPAGCYYSAVEGSRGILGVYLESRGDKFPYRLHYRATGLPLVAVMDTACRGNMIADLITIGGTIDYVVPDIDR
;
A
#
# COMPACT_ATOMS: atom_id res chain seq x y z
N MET A 1 16.42 14.30 -69.63
CA MET A 1 15.48 13.19 -69.41
C MET A 1 16.32 12.00 -68.95
N GLU A 2 16.94 12.02 -67.76
CA GLU A 2 16.47 12.51 -66.44
C GLU A 2 15.19 11.77 -65.99
N GLU A 3 15.02 11.31 -64.75
CA GLU A 3 15.94 10.73 -63.73
C GLU A 3 15.04 10.07 -62.65
N LYS A 4 15.40 8.91 -62.10
CA LYS A 4 15.88 8.72 -60.70
C LYS A 4 15.43 9.78 -59.68
N GLU A 5 14.71 9.34 -58.63
CA GLU A 5 15.20 9.19 -57.24
C GLU A 5 14.10 8.56 -56.36
N GLN A 6 14.43 7.54 -55.55
CA GLN A 6 14.65 7.58 -54.10
C GLN A 6 13.49 8.14 -53.25
N LEU A 7 12.98 7.31 -52.32
CA LEU A 7 11.98 7.67 -51.30
C LEU A 7 12.44 7.16 -49.93
N THR A 8 12.98 8.06 -49.11
CA THR A 8 13.33 7.92 -47.66
C THR A 8 13.74 9.31 -47.16
N PRO A 9 13.52 9.67 -45.89
CA PRO A 9 12.21 10.13 -45.41
C PRO A 9 12.26 11.55 -44.83
N GLN A 10 11.13 12.26 -44.82
CA GLN A 10 10.99 13.48 -44.01
C GLN A 10 10.25 13.19 -42.71
N THR A 11 10.96 13.36 -41.60
CA THR A 11 10.40 13.51 -40.26
C THR A 11 9.84 14.92 -40.10
N GLU A 12 8.57 15.06 -39.71
CA GLU A 12 8.07 16.34 -39.20
C GLU A 12 7.01 16.10 -38.13
N ASN A 13 7.33 16.49 -36.88
CA ASN A 13 6.38 16.53 -35.77
C ASN A 13 5.47 17.74 -35.94
N THR A 14 4.16 17.56 -35.87
CA THR A 14 3.18 18.65 -35.73
C THR A 14 2.65 18.76 -34.30
N ALA A 15 3.51 19.29 -33.41
CA ALA A 15 3.03 19.90 -32.16
C ALA A 15 2.69 21.36 -32.45
N ALA A 16 1.46 21.79 -32.12
CA ALA A 16 1.03 23.17 -32.33
C ALA A 16 1.43 24.07 -31.16
N GLU A 17 2.00 25.24 -31.44
CA GLU A 17 2.45 26.20 -30.44
C GLU A 17 1.30 26.91 -29.71
N VAL A 18 1.50 27.18 -28.42
CA VAL A 18 1.13 28.47 -27.81
C VAL A 18 2.35 28.97 -27.03
N ALA A 19 3.02 30.01 -27.53
CA ALA A 19 4.27 30.50 -26.94
C ALA A 19 4.04 31.51 -25.78
N PRO A 20 4.87 31.51 -24.73
CA PRO A 20 4.74 32.41 -23.59
C PRO A 20 5.39 33.79 -23.83
N LYS A 21 5.11 34.76 -22.95
CA LYS A 21 5.93 35.96 -22.74
C LYS A 21 6.25 36.18 -21.27
N ALA A 22 7.43 36.77 -21.04
CA ALA A 22 8.08 36.83 -19.72
C ALA A 22 7.58 37.99 -18.83
N ALA A 23 7.93 37.91 -17.55
CA ALA A 23 7.56 38.85 -16.50
C ALA A 23 8.62 39.96 -16.27
N GLU A 24 8.21 41.03 -15.59
CA GLU A 24 9.11 41.94 -14.86
C GLU A 24 8.58 42.13 -13.41
N ASN A 25 9.48 42.28 -12.44
CA ASN A 25 9.17 42.44 -11.02
C ASN A 25 9.17 43.92 -10.62
N VAL A 26 8.11 44.39 -9.94
CA VAL A 26 8.17 45.57 -9.06
C VAL A 26 7.29 45.34 -7.82
N SER A 27 7.86 45.53 -6.62
CA SER A 27 7.17 45.48 -5.32
C SER A 27 6.67 46.88 -4.90
N PRO A 28 5.69 47.00 -3.97
CA PRO A 28 4.81 48.16 -3.92
C PRO A 28 5.42 49.42 -3.29
N ALA A 29 4.94 50.57 -3.75
CA ALA A 29 5.07 51.87 -3.08
C ALA A 29 3.68 52.33 -2.59
N ALA A 30 3.65 53.01 -1.44
CA ALA A 30 2.44 53.60 -0.88
C ALA A 30 2.36 55.10 -1.21
N GLU A 31 1.15 55.65 -1.35
CA GLU A 31 0.75 56.87 -0.63
C GLU A 31 -0.78 57.14 -0.71
N ASN A 32 -1.24 58.12 0.07
CA ASN A 32 -2.64 58.57 0.17
C ASN A 32 -3.07 59.34 -1.11
N ASN A 33 -4.33 59.67 -1.40
CA ASN A 33 -5.31 60.34 -0.51
C ASN A 33 -6.70 60.55 -1.20
N ALA A 34 -7.63 61.23 -0.51
CA ALA A 34 -8.78 61.99 -1.04
C ALA A 34 -10.07 61.25 -1.51
N VAL A 35 -10.84 60.77 -0.53
CA VAL A 35 -12.25 61.15 -0.25
C VAL A 35 -13.18 61.56 -1.40
N SER A 36 -14.30 60.83 -1.56
CA SER A 36 -15.65 61.43 -1.75
C SER A 36 -16.75 60.52 -1.21
N ALA A 37 -17.80 61.11 -0.63
CA ALA A 37 -19.08 60.45 -0.33
C ALA A 37 -19.98 60.42 -1.61
N VAL A 38 -21.21 59.91 -1.69
CA VAL A 38 -22.38 59.90 -0.76
C VAL A 38 -23.34 58.74 -1.13
N ALA A 39 -24.27 58.42 -0.21
CA ALA A 39 -25.59 57.79 -0.40
C ALA A 39 -25.74 56.29 -0.11
N ALA A 40 -26.57 56.01 0.90
CA ALA A 40 -27.37 54.79 1.03
C ALA A 40 -28.85 55.21 1.14
N PRO A 41 -29.78 54.41 0.61
CA PRO A 41 -30.97 53.98 1.37
C PRO A 41 -31.32 52.50 1.08
N ALA A 42 -32.18 51.81 1.83
CA ALA A 42 -32.63 51.91 3.22
C ALA A 42 -33.30 50.57 3.57
N ALA A 43 -33.44 50.23 4.85
CA ALA A 43 -34.17 49.03 5.30
C ALA A 43 -35.37 49.43 6.17
N GLU A 44 -36.52 48.78 5.95
CA GLU A 44 -37.69 48.92 6.83
C GLU A 44 -37.56 48.04 8.08
N ALA A 45 -38.25 48.40 9.16
CA ALA A 45 -38.06 47.83 10.48
C ALA A 45 -39.38 47.38 11.12
N VAL A 46 -39.32 46.30 11.92
CA VAL A 46 -40.37 45.91 12.86
C VAL A 46 -39.72 45.47 14.18
N THR A 47 -40.16 46.06 15.28
CA THR A 47 -39.93 45.63 16.68
C THR A 47 -41.26 45.81 17.44
N PRO A 48 -41.49 45.14 18.59
CA PRO A 48 -41.07 45.75 19.86
C PRO A 48 -40.66 44.79 21.00
N GLU A 49 -39.71 45.28 21.81
CA GLU A 49 -39.65 45.31 23.28
C GLU A 49 -39.84 44.03 24.16
N THR A 50 -38.82 43.75 24.98
CA THR A 50 -38.96 43.94 26.44
C THR A 50 -37.60 44.32 27.07
N LYS A 51 -37.59 45.02 28.22
CA LYS A 51 -36.37 45.47 28.94
C LYS A 51 -36.25 44.78 30.31
N VAL A 52 -35.02 44.54 30.79
CA VAL A 52 -34.65 44.68 32.22
C VAL A 52 -33.21 45.23 32.36
N GLU A 53 -33.14 46.48 32.83
CA GLU A 53 -32.14 47.18 33.67
C GLU A 53 -30.60 47.04 33.51
N GLU A 54 -29.93 48.18 33.71
CA GLU A 54 -28.47 48.40 33.73
C GLU A 54 -27.84 48.16 35.11
N LYS A 55 -26.49 48.12 35.15
CA LYS A 55 -25.76 48.94 36.13
C LYS A 55 -24.43 49.46 35.58
N ASN A 56 -24.19 50.77 35.73
CA ASN A 56 -23.02 51.48 35.23
C ASN A 56 -21.88 51.53 36.27
N GLU A 57 -20.62 51.50 35.81
CA GLU A 57 -19.60 52.46 36.26
C GLU A 57 -18.41 52.58 35.29
N ALA A 58 -17.82 53.78 35.20
CA ALA A 58 -16.69 54.21 34.35
C ALA A 58 -16.21 55.61 34.85
N PRO A 59 -15.25 56.36 34.24
CA PRO A 59 -14.29 56.05 33.16
C PRO A 59 -12.82 56.53 33.43
N LYS A 60 -11.89 56.28 32.48
CA LYS A 60 -10.71 57.08 32.01
C LYS A 60 -9.67 56.13 31.34
N ALA A 61 -9.04 56.38 30.18
CA ALA A 61 -8.37 57.57 29.59
C ALA A 61 -7.01 57.89 30.27
N GLU A 62 -5.87 58.10 29.58
CA GLU A 62 -5.56 58.16 28.14
C GLU A 62 -4.05 57.84 27.89
N ALA A 63 -3.56 57.88 26.63
CA ALA A 63 -2.18 57.52 26.20
C ALA A 63 -1.21 58.76 26.15
N PRO A 64 0.02 58.76 25.53
CA PRO A 64 0.83 57.71 24.89
C PRO A 64 2.35 57.73 25.29
N ALA A 65 3.22 57.15 24.45
CA ALA A 65 4.69 57.00 24.66
C ALA A 65 5.56 58.07 23.93
N PRO A 66 6.89 58.08 24.16
CA PRO A 66 7.85 58.63 23.20
C PRO A 66 9.03 57.69 22.82
N LYS A 67 9.57 57.89 21.61
CA LYS A 67 10.92 57.47 21.15
C LYS A 67 11.68 58.72 20.69
N VAL A 68 13.00 58.79 20.88
CA VAL A 68 13.88 59.75 20.17
C VAL A 68 15.25 59.11 19.84
N GLU A 69 15.45 58.86 18.54
CA GLU A 69 16.64 59.02 17.67
C GLU A 69 18.06 58.53 18.01
N GLU A 70 18.79 58.27 16.91
CA GLU A 70 20.10 57.62 16.77
C GLU A 70 21.31 58.57 16.97
N LYS A 71 22.51 57.98 17.06
CA LYS A 71 23.56 58.23 16.05
C LYS A 71 24.62 57.13 15.95
N THR A 72 25.36 57.16 14.85
CA THR A 72 26.16 56.05 14.28
C THR A 72 27.65 56.09 14.57
N ALA A 73 28.28 54.91 14.63
CA ALA A 73 29.69 54.67 14.24
C ALA A 73 29.95 53.17 13.97
N THR A 74 30.91 52.86 13.11
CA THR A 74 31.27 51.50 12.63
C THR A 74 32.51 50.92 13.32
N THR A 75 32.61 49.59 13.45
CA THR A 75 33.83 48.79 13.14
C THR A 75 33.57 47.28 13.18
N GLU A 76 34.37 46.52 12.43
CA GLU A 76 34.39 45.04 12.42
C GLU A 76 35.35 44.48 13.50
N ALA A 77 35.13 43.24 13.94
CA ALA A 77 36.11 42.45 14.70
C ALA A 77 35.94 40.93 14.46
N GLN A 78 37.06 40.20 14.50
CA GLN A 78 37.17 38.76 14.18
C GLN A 78 37.18 37.86 15.45
N PRO A 79 36.90 36.55 15.32
CA PRO A 79 37.07 35.59 16.42
C PRO A 79 38.54 35.17 16.64
N THR A 80 38.89 34.80 17.89
CA THR A 80 40.25 34.43 18.31
C THR A 80 40.36 32.93 18.69
N PRO A 81 41.43 32.19 18.35
CA PRO A 81 41.43 30.71 18.41
C PRO A 81 42.42 30.03 19.41
N ALA A 82 42.17 28.73 19.64
CA ALA A 82 43.10 27.66 20.07
C ALA A 82 43.76 27.80 21.47
N PRO A 83 44.42 26.74 22.04
CA PRO A 83 45.61 26.06 21.49
C PRO A 83 45.50 24.51 21.42
N ALA A 84 46.62 23.79 21.17
CA ALA A 84 46.64 22.35 20.87
C ALA A 84 47.86 21.58 21.46
N GLN A 85 47.72 20.25 21.50
CA GLN A 85 48.74 19.17 21.47
C GLN A 85 49.96 19.15 22.44
N GLU A 86 49.97 18.14 23.31
CA GLU A 86 51.10 17.27 23.72
C GLU A 86 50.48 15.99 24.37
N ALA A 87 51.08 14.79 24.43
CA ALA A 87 52.25 14.18 23.75
C ALA A 87 52.12 12.62 23.83
N ALA A 88 53.14 11.85 23.44
CA ALA A 88 53.17 10.38 23.58
C ALA A 88 54.56 9.82 23.96
N PRO A 89 54.62 8.64 24.60
CA PRO A 89 55.73 7.72 24.39
C PRO A 89 55.30 6.25 24.16
N LYS A 90 56.22 5.44 23.62
CA LYS A 90 56.12 3.96 23.48
C LYS A 90 57.13 3.29 24.42
N ALA A 91 56.85 2.04 24.87
CA ALA A 91 57.75 0.88 24.70
C ALA A 91 57.32 -0.39 25.48
N GLU A 92 57.45 -1.53 24.79
CA GLU A 92 57.90 -2.87 25.23
C GLU A 92 57.18 -3.71 26.33
N THR A 93 57.03 -4.99 25.98
CA THR A 93 56.65 -6.17 26.79
C THR A 93 57.90 -6.84 27.40
N PRO A 94 57.83 -7.73 28.44
CA PRO A 94 57.29 -9.10 28.27
C PRO A 94 56.60 -9.73 29.50
N ALA A 95 56.07 -10.94 29.33
CA ALA A 95 55.51 -11.78 30.40
C ALA A 95 56.50 -12.86 30.90
N PRO A 96 56.36 -13.35 32.14
CA PRO A 96 56.94 -14.63 32.60
C PRO A 96 55.89 -15.76 32.74
N LYS A 97 56.35 -16.97 33.11
CA LYS A 97 55.60 -18.25 33.09
C LYS A 97 55.21 -18.75 34.49
N ALA A 98 54.49 -19.88 34.54
CA ALA A 98 53.97 -20.54 35.75
C ALA A 98 54.83 -21.72 36.24
N GLU A 99 54.71 -22.03 37.55
CA GLU A 99 55.08 -23.25 38.31
C GLU A 99 54.58 -23.04 39.77
N ASP A 100 54.20 -24.02 40.62
CA ASP A 100 54.01 -25.48 40.49
C ASP A 100 52.97 -26.03 41.54
N LYS A 101 52.78 -27.36 41.55
CA LYS A 101 52.03 -28.36 42.38
C LYS A 101 51.85 -28.15 43.91
N PRO A 102 50.99 -28.93 44.65
CA PRO A 102 50.60 -30.34 44.43
C PRO A 102 49.11 -30.74 44.64
N ALA A 103 48.84 -32.06 44.66
CA ALA A 103 47.53 -32.73 44.56
C ALA A 103 47.30 -33.85 45.62
N VAL A 104 46.45 -34.86 45.31
CA VAL A 104 45.98 -36.02 46.13
C VAL A 104 44.76 -35.65 47.01
N ALA A 105 43.59 -36.31 46.99
CA ALA A 105 43.04 -37.48 46.26
C ALA A 105 41.51 -37.24 45.95
N GLU A 106 40.62 -38.15 45.51
CA GLU A 106 40.68 -39.61 45.24
C GLU A 106 39.73 -40.03 44.07
N LYS A 107 39.00 -41.16 44.17
CA LYS A 107 38.16 -41.82 43.12
C LYS A 107 37.25 -42.91 43.76
N PRO A 108 36.33 -43.63 43.05
CA PRO A 108 35.78 -43.44 41.68
C PRO A 108 34.24 -43.65 41.51
N ALA A 109 33.65 -43.02 40.48
CA ALA A 109 32.40 -43.40 39.77
C ALA A 109 32.36 -42.60 38.43
N ALA A 110 31.92 -43.03 37.24
CA ALA A 110 30.89 -43.97 36.73
C ALA A 110 29.66 -43.23 36.12
N GLU A 111 29.77 -42.95 34.81
CA GLU A 111 28.82 -42.46 33.79
C GLU A 111 27.50 -41.71 34.10
N LYS A 112 27.40 -40.48 33.55
CA LYS A 112 26.22 -39.80 32.92
C LYS A 112 25.04 -39.40 33.83
N PRO A 113 24.27 -38.32 33.50
CA PRO A 113 23.76 -37.91 32.18
C PRO A 113 24.49 -36.72 31.53
N ALA A 114 24.08 -36.37 30.31
CA ALA A 114 24.52 -35.17 29.59
C ALA A 114 23.44 -34.08 29.63
N THR A 115 23.84 -32.83 29.85
CA THR A 115 23.04 -31.61 29.64
C THR A 115 23.13 -31.15 28.19
N ALA A 116 22.09 -30.48 27.69
CA ALA A 116 22.03 -30.02 26.30
C ALA A 116 22.83 -28.71 26.08
N GLU A 117 23.52 -28.63 24.95
CA GLU A 117 24.09 -27.38 24.42
C GLU A 117 23.07 -26.63 23.55
N GLN A 118 23.18 -25.30 23.53
CA GLN A 118 22.42 -24.45 22.60
C GLN A 118 23.05 -24.55 21.19
N PRO A 119 22.24 -24.59 20.11
CA PRO A 119 22.78 -24.59 18.76
C PRO A 119 23.40 -23.21 18.43
N ALA A 120 24.63 -23.22 17.91
CA ALA A 120 25.30 -22.02 17.45
C ALA A 120 24.67 -21.44 16.17
N ALA A 121 24.73 -20.13 15.99
CA ALA A 121 24.21 -19.45 14.81
C ALA A 121 24.91 -19.92 13.52
N ALA A 122 24.12 -20.16 12.46
CA ALA A 122 24.65 -20.60 11.17
C ALA A 122 25.34 -19.45 10.43
N ALA A 123 26.49 -19.75 9.81
CA ALA A 123 27.17 -18.82 8.92
C ALA A 123 26.40 -18.67 7.59
N PRO A 124 26.45 -17.50 6.92
CA PRO A 124 25.76 -17.29 5.63
C PRO A 124 26.29 -18.25 4.57
N ALA A 125 25.38 -18.88 3.83
CA ALA A 125 25.73 -19.82 2.77
C ALA A 125 26.28 -19.09 1.53
N ALA A 126 27.31 -19.65 0.91
CA ALA A 126 27.80 -19.17 -0.38
C ALA A 126 26.75 -19.38 -1.50
N PRO A 127 26.62 -18.46 -2.46
CA PRO A 127 25.63 -18.57 -3.53
C PRO A 127 25.89 -19.83 -4.37
N ARG A 128 24.81 -20.58 -4.65
CA ARG A 128 24.87 -21.75 -5.53
C ARG A 128 24.90 -21.30 -7.00
N PRO A 129 25.58 -22.04 -7.90
CA PRO A 129 25.59 -21.71 -9.32
C PRO A 129 24.18 -21.86 -9.90
N ALA A 130 23.74 -20.84 -10.63
CA ALA A 130 22.41 -20.80 -11.25
C ALA A 130 22.16 -22.01 -12.17
N ARG A 131 20.98 -22.59 -12.04
CA ARG A 131 20.51 -23.70 -12.87
C ARG A 131 19.74 -23.14 -14.07
N PRO A 132 20.01 -23.58 -15.31
CA PRO A 132 19.26 -23.10 -16.48
C PRO A 132 17.78 -23.50 -16.37
N ALA A 133 16.89 -22.54 -16.59
CA ALA A 133 15.45 -22.76 -16.56
C ALA A 133 15.03 -23.80 -17.61
N ALA A 134 14.13 -24.72 -17.23
CA ALA A 134 13.66 -25.76 -18.12
C ALA A 134 12.65 -25.19 -19.15
N PRO A 135 12.84 -25.42 -20.47
CA PRO A 135 11.87 -25.01 -21.48
C PRO A 135 10.62 -25.90 -21.40
N ARG A 136 9.43 -25.29 -21.47
CA ARG A 136 8.16 -26.01 -21.44
C ARG A 136 7.82 -26.50 -22.86
N PRO A 137 7.24 -27.72 -23.03
CA PRO A 137 6.70 -28.12 -24.34
C PRO A 137 5.58 -27.15 -24.77
N ALA A 138 5.45 -26.96 -26.09
CA ALA A 138 4.56 -25.97 -26.69
C ALA A 138 3.11 -26.01 -26.16
N ALA A 139 2.48 -24.84 -26.13
CA ALA A 139 1.16 -24.61 -25.53
C ALA A 139 0.12 -25.67 -25.92
N LYS A 140 -0.57 -26.20 -24.90
CA LYS A 140 -1.66 -27.15 -25.08
C LYS A 140 -2.92 -26.44 -25.60
N PRO A 141 -3.88 -27.16 -26.22
CA PRO A 141 -5.21 -26.61 -26.46
C PRO A 141 -5.84 -26.14 -25.13
N ALA A 142 -6.60 -25.05 -25.19
CA ALA A 142 -7.17 -24.37 -24.03
C ALA A 142 -7.83 -25.34 -23.02
N GLU A 143 -7.21 -25.46 -21.85
CA GLU A 143 -7.78 -26.13 -20.68
C GLU A 143 -8.86 -25.23 -20.06
N PRO A 144 -9.85 -25.78 -19.32
CA PRO A 144 -10.88 -24.96 -18.65
C PRO A 144 -10.26 -23.92 -17.69
N ALA A 145 -10.96 -22.80 -17.52
CA ALA A 145 -10.48 -21.65 -16.74
C ALA A 145 -10.08 -22.07 -15.31
N LYS A 146 -8.77 -21.99 -15.03
CA LYS A 146 -8.17 -22.47 -13.77
C LYS A 146 -8.49 -21.59 -12.56
N ASN A 147 -9.06 -20.41 -12.82
CA ASN A 147 -9.44 -19.38 -11.86
C ASN A 147 -10.97 -19.21 -11.71
N GLU A 148 -11.78 -20.15 -12.21
CA GLU A 148 -13.25 -20.11 -12.10
C GLU A 148 -13.73 -20.23 -10.64
N VAL A 149 -14.34 -19.16 -10.13
CA VAL A 149 -14.86 -19.05 -8.76
C VAL A 149 -16.18 -19.81 -8.64
N LYS A 150 -16.11 -20.98 -7.97
CA LYS A 150 -17.26 -21.82 -7.67
C LYS A 150 -17.74 -21.58 -6.24
N ALA A 151 -18.45 -20.46 -6.06
CA ALA A 151 -18.99 -20.08 -4.77
C ALA A 151 -20.13 -21.01 -4.33
N GLU A 152 -20.04 -21.52 -3.10
CA GLU A 152 -21.16 -22.18 -2.43
C GLU A 152 -22.18 -21.11 -2.04
N VAL A 153 -23.44 -21.26 -2.48
CA VAL A 153 -24.51 -20.30 -2.17
C VAL A 153 -25.18 -20.71 -0.85
N VAL A 154 -25.20 -19.80 0.12
CA VAL A 154 -25.80 -20.02 1.45
C VAL A 154 -26.93 -19.03 1.72
N ALA A 155 -27.84 -19.37 2.63
CA ALA A 155 -28.83 -18.42 3.11
C ALA A 155 -28.16 -17.34 3.97
N PRO A 156 -28.64 -16.07 3.96
CA PRO A 156 -28.08 -14.98 4.78
C PRO A 156 -27.86 -15.33 6.24
N LYS A 157 -28.83 -16.01 6.86
CA LYS A 157 -28.82 -16.40 8.29
C LYS A 157 -27.95 -17.62 8.60
N GLU A 158 -27.36 -18.25 7.58
CA GLU A 158 -26.42 -19.37 7.69
C GLU A 158 -24.97 -18.94 7.35
N LEU A 159 -24.78 -17.68 6.93
CA LEU A 159 -23.50 -17.14 6.47
C LEU A 159 -22.43 -17.16 7.57
N HIS A 160 -22.78 -16.69 8.77
CA HIS A 160 -21.88 -16.67 9.92
C HIS A 160 -21.48 -18.08 10.36
N ASP A 161 -22.47 -18.95 10.64
CA ASP A 161 -22.24 -20.34 11.02
C ASP A 161 -21.36 -21.09 10.01
N LYS A 162 -21.60 -20.88 8.70
CA LYS A 162 -20.79 -21.48 7.62
C LYS A 162 -19.34 -20.97 7.66
N LEU A 163 -19.13 -19.67 7.79
CA LEU A 163 -17.80 -19.08 7.83
C LEU A 163 -17.04 -19.43 9.11
N ALA A 164 -17.74 -19.52 10.25
CA ALA A 164 -17.20 -20.01 11.52
C ALA A 164 -16.76 -21.49 11.41
N ALA A 165 -17.57 -22.34 10.76
CA ALA A 165 -17.21 -23.72 10.47
C ALA A 165 -15.97 -23.82 9.57
N LEU A 166 -15.86 -22.99 8.52
CA LEU A 166 -14.66 -22.94 7.67
C LEU A 166 -13.41 -22.45 8.42
N LYS A 167 -13.55 -21.46 9.31
CA LYS A 167 -12.45 -21.02 10.19
C LYS A 167 -11.99 -22.17 11.10
N ALA A 168 -12.92 -22.98 11.62
CA ALA A 168 -12.62 -24.18 12.41
C ALA A 168 -12.00 -25.34 11.57
N GLU A 169 -12.28 -25.42 10.27
CA GLU A 169 -11.60 -26.30 9.32
C GLU A 169 -10.17 -25.80 8.95
N GLY A 170 -9.74 -24.63 9.44
CA GLY A 170 -8.42 -24.06 9.19
C GLY A 170 -8.35 -23.00 8.08
N TYR A 171 -9.49 -22.52 7.56
CA TYR A 171 -9.56 -21.40 6.63
C TYR A 171 -9.46 -20.08 7.41
N THR A 172 -8.29 -19.83 8.00
CA THR A 172 -8.06 -18.74 8.96
C THR A 172 -7.73 -17.39 8.32
N PHE A 173 -7.49 -17.32 7.01
CA PHE A 173 -7.20 -16.07 6.29
C PHE A 173 -8.40 -15.64 5.44
N LEU A 174 -9.02 -14.49 5.77
CA LEU A 174 -9.99 -13.84 4.90
C LEU A 174 -9.24 -13.07 3.80
N GLU A 175 -9.19 -13.65 2.60
CA GLU A 175 -8.36 -13.15 1.51
C GLU A 175 -9.01 -11.98 0.76
N ASN A 176 -10.33 -12.07 0.50
CA ASN A 176 -11.10 -11.07 -0.26
C ASN A 176 -12.60 -11.11 0.10
N LEU A 177 -13.27 -9.96 0.12
CA LEU A 177 -14.74 -9.84 0.18
C LEU A 177 -15.25 -8.93 -0.94
N THR A 178 -16.02 -9.47 -1.88
CA THR A 178 -16.59 -8.66 -2.98
C THR A 178 -18.08 -8.40 -2.75
N GLY A 179 -18.48 -7.13 -2.59
CA GLY A 179 -19.88 -6.71 -2.71
C GLY A 179 -20.35 -6.63 -4.17
N VAL A 180 -21.59 -7.06 -4.44
CA VAL A 180 -22.22 -7.03 -5.78
C VAL A 180 -23.73 -6.75 -5.68
N ASP A 181 -24.22 -5.89 -6.57
CA ASP A 181 -25.64 -5.82 -6.93
C ASP A 181 -25.85 -6.61 -8.23
N TRP A 182 -26.61 -7.71 -8.14
CA TRP A 182 -26.94 -8.58 -9.27
C TRP A 182 -28.28 -8.22 -9.94
N GLY A 183 -28.82 -7.04 -9.66
CA GLY A 183 -30.02 -6.51 -10.32
C GLY A 183 -31.31 -7.13 -9.78
N GLU A 184 -31.87 -8.09 -10.53
CA GLU A 184 -33.08 -8.84 -10.14
C GLU A 184 -32.78 -10.00 -9.18
N GLU A 185 -31.56 -10.55 -9.19
CA GLU A 185 -31.13 -11.57 -8.21
C GLU A 185 -31.04 -11.00 -6.78
N GLY A 186 -30.90 -9.69 -6.61
CA GLY A 186 -30.70 -9.00 -5.34
C GLY A 186 -29.27 -8.48 -5.12
N MET A 187 -29.04 -7.88 -3.94
CA MET A 187 -27.71 -7.43 -3.49
C MET A 187 -27.09 -8.42 -2.52
N GLY A 188 -25.76 -8.55 -2.54
CA GLY A 188 -25.06 -9.42 -1.61
C GLY A 188 -23.55 -9.41 -1.79
N VAL A 189 -22.92 -10.52 -1.39
CA VAL A 189 -21.47 -10.61 -1.22
C VAL A 189 -20.92 -11.96 -1.64
N VAL A 190 -19.64 -11.97 -2.00
CA VAL A 190 -18.82 -13.16 -2.18
C VAL A 190 -17.59 -13.09 -1.27
N TYR A 191 -17.60 -13.87 -0.19
CA TYR A 191 -16.43 -14.10 0.65
C TYR A 191 -15.47 -15.08 -0.03
N THR A 192 -14.18 -14.80 0.04
CA THR A 192 -13.10 -15.72 -0.33
C THR A 192 -12.20 -15.93 0.88
N VAL A 193 -12.28 -17.12 1.46
CA VAL A 193 -11.46 -17.53 2.62
C VAL A 193 -10.44 -18.57 2.19
N SER A 194 -9.25 -18.46 2.76
CA SER A 194 -8.08 -19.25 2.41
C SER A 194 -7.51 -19.95 3.64
N ASN A 195 -6.99 -21.16 3.45
CA ASN A 195 -6.15 -21.79 4.45
C ASN A 195 -4.79 -21.06 4.50
N ALA A 196 -4.38 -20.59 5.69
CA ALA A 196 -3.19 -19.75 5.84
C ALA A 196 -1.84 -20.49 5.70
N GLU A 197 -1.85 -21.82 5.58
CA GLU A 197 -0.64 -22.65 5.37
C GLU A 197 -0.57 -23.26 3.96
N THR A 198 -1.71 -23.61 3.36
CA THR A 198 -1.77 -24.25 2.02
C THR A 198 -2.23 -23.32 0.90
N PHE A 199 -2.82 -22.16 1.22
CA PHE A 199 -3.44 -21.22 0.27
C PHE A 199 -4.52 -21.84 -0.63
N GLU A 200 -5.14 -22.94 -0.18
CA GLU A 200 -6.39 -23.45 -0.75
C GLU A 200 -7.53 -22.47 -0.43
N MET A 201 -8.28 -22.08 -1.47
CA MET A 201 -9.38 -21.12 -1.37
C MET A 201 -10.75 -21.82 -1.34
N LYS A 202 -11.68 -21.28 -0.55
CA LYS A 202 -13.12 -21.51 -0.65
C LYS A 202 -13.85 -20.19 -0.84
N HIS A 203 -14.92 -20.22 -1.61
CA HIS A 203 -15.74 -19.04 -1.89
C HIS A 203 -17.18 -19.28 -1.43
N ILE A 204 -17.78 -18.30 -0.74
CA ILE A 204 -19.16 -18.35 -0.22
C ILE A 204 -19.94 -17.14 -0.77
N LYS A 205 -21.06 -17.37 -1.47
CA LYS A 205 -21.99 -16.32 -1.92
C LYS A 205 -23.21 -16.27 -1.00
N ALA A 206 -23.55 -15.08 -0.52
CA ALA A 206 -24.81 -14.80 0.15
C ALA A 206 -25.51 -13.61 -0.52
N VAL A 207 -26.85 -13.61 -0.53
CA VAL A 207 -27.69 -12.58 -1.14
C VAL A 207 -28.76 -12.17 -0.14
N ALA A 208 -28.82 -10.89 0.22
CA ALA A 208 -29.69 -10.38 1.28
C ALA A 208 -31.18 -10.57 0.95
N GLU A 209 -32.00 -10.77 1.98
CA GLU A 209 -33.44 -11.08 1.82
C GLU A 209 -34.28 -9.90 1.28
N SER A 210 -33.76 -8.68 1.34
CA SER A 210 -34.38 -7.45 0.84
C SER A 210 -33.39 -6.64 0.02
N LYS A 211 -33.86 -6.01 -1.07
CA LYS A 211 -33.08 -5.04 -1.85
C LYS A 211 -33.24 -3.59 -1.35
N GLU A 212 -34.35 -3.27 -0.69
CA GLU A 212 -34.58 -1.93 -0.12
C GLU A 212 -33.74 -1.71 1.14
N GLU A 213 -33.73 -2.72 2.03
CA GLU A 213 -32.93 -2.73 3.27
C GLU A 213 -32.12 -4.04 3.36
N PRO A 214 -31.03 -4.16 2.58
CA PRO A 214 -30.16 -5.34 2.62
C PRO A 214 -29.36 -5.39 3.92
N TYR A 215 -29.41 -6.53 4.59
CA TYR A 215 -28.55 -6.84 5.74
C TYR A 215 -28.04 -8.29 5.70
N LEU A 216 -26.91 -8.52 6.36
CA LEU A 216 -26.22 -9.81 6.52
C LEU A 216 -25.60 -9.86 7.93
N ASP A 217 -25.29 -11.04 8.46
CA ASP A 217 -24.53 -11.15 9.71
C ASP A 217 -23.04 -10.82 9.50
N SER A 218 -22.46 -10.02 10.40
CA SER A 218 -21.03 -9.62 10.37
C SER A 218 -20.12 -10.76 10.82
N VAL A 219 -18.95 -10.90 10.21
CA VAL A 219 -17.89 -11.85 10.63
C VAL A 219 -16.68 -11.17 11.27
N CYS A 220 -16.87 -9.99 11.87
CA CYS A 220 -15.83 -9.27 12.63
C CYS A 220 -15.32 -10.01 13.88
N ASP A 221 -16.07 -10.96 14.43
CA ASP A 221 -15.61 -11.88 15.49
C ASP A 221 -14.74 -13.02 14.94
N LEU A 222 -14.80 -13.26 13.62
CA LEU A 222 -14.03 -14.30 12.93
C LEU A 222 -12.74 -13.74 12.29
N TRP A 223 -12.73 -12.51 11.76
CA TRP A 223 -11.52 -11.89 11.19
C TRP A 223 -11.48 -10.39 11.43
N ASP A 224 -10.36 -9.87 11.93
CA ASP A 224 -10.21 -8.44 12.22
C ASP A 224 -10.32 -7.58 10.95
N ILE A 225 -9.88 -8.08 9.78
CA ILE A 225 -10.01 -7.36 8.50
C ILE A 225 -11.45 -7.20 8.02
N ALA A 226 -12.39 -8.03 8.50
CA ALA A 226 -13.80 -7.87 8.16
C ALA A 226 -14.33 -6.50 8.60
N ASN A 227 -13.75 -5.88 9.63
CA ASN A 227 -14.11 -4.52 10.05
C ASN A 227 -13.97 -3.48 8.92
N PHE A 228 -12.96 -3.62 8.04
CA PHE A 228 -12.74 -2.71 6.92
C PHE A 228 -13.47 -3.17 5.65
N TYR A 229 -13.41 -4.48 5.34
CA TYR A 229 -14.08 -5.02 4.14
C TYR A 229 -15.62 -4.92 4.21
N GLU A 230 -16.24 -5.13 5.37
CA GLU A 230 -17.69 -4.99 5.52
C GLU A 230 -18.13 -3.51 5.47
N ARG A 231 -17.31 -2.59 5.97
CA ARG A 231 -17.51 -1.14 5.80
C ARG A 231 -17.39 -0.70 4.34
N GLU A 232 -16.41 -1.22 3.60
CA GLU A 232 -16.25 -0.97 2.16
C GLU A 232 -17.49 -1.41 1.37
N VAL A 233 -18.03 -2.61 1.66
CA VAL A 233 -19.28 -3.09 1.05
C VAL A 233 -20.48 -2.24 1.48
N TYR A 234 -20.57 -1.83 2.74
CA TYR A 234 -21.64 -0.94 3.21
C TYR A 234 -21.59 0.44 2.55
N ASP A 235 -20.42 1.03 2.39
CA ASP A 235 -20.29 2.38 1.84
C ASP A 235 -20.76 2.43 0.38
N PHE A 236 -20.35 1.45 -0.43
CA PHE A 236 -20.65 1.39 -1.85
C PHE A 236 -21.98 0.70 -2.22
N TYR A 237 -22.53 -0.18 -1.37
CA TYR A 237 -23.78 -0.93 -1.64
C TYR A 237 -24.88 -0.77 -0.58
N GLY A 238 -24.59 -0.22 0.60
CA GLY A 238 -25.56 -0.04 1.69
C GLY A 238 -26.01 -1.33 2.37
N ILE A 239 -25.25 -2.43 2.22
CA ILE A 239 -25.51 -3.69 2.92
C ILE A 239 -25.10 -3.54 4.38
N LYS A 240 -26.06 -3.62 5.30
CA LYS A 240 -25.83 -3.45 6.74
C LYS A 240 -25.34 -4.76 7.36
N PHE A 241 -24.18 -4.77 7.99
CA PHE A 241 -23.68 -5.95 8.68
C PHE A 241 -24.11 -5.93 10.15
N LEU A 242 -24.80 -6.98 10.59
CA LEU A 242 -25.39 -7.09 11.93
C LEU A 242 -24.31 -7.42 12.96
N ASN A 243 -24.38 -6.76 14.11
CA ASN A 243 -23.41 -6.84 15.21
C ASN A 243 -21.99 -6.32 14.86
N HIS A 244 -21.80 -5.71 13.69
CA HIS A 244 -20.55 -5.06 13.32
C HIS A 244 -20.29 -3.85 14.23
N PRO A 245 -19.06 -3.66 14.77
CA PRO A 245 -18.79 -2.68 15.82
C PRO A 245 -18.74 -1.21 15.34
N ASP A 246 -18.58 -0.94 14.03
CA ASP A 246 -18.51 0.42 13.47
C ASP A 246 -18.94 0.49 12.00
N MET A 247 -20.23 0.65 11.76
CA MET A 247 -20.88 0.77 10.45
C MET A 247 -20.92 2.23 9.93
N ARG A 248 -19.90 3.04 10.21
CA ARG A 248 -19.67 4.31 9.49
C ARG A 248 -19.20 4.04 8.06
N ARG A 249 -19.39 5.02 7.18
CA ARG A 249 -18.70 5.11 5.87
C ARG A 249 -17.18 5.06 6.06
N ILE A 250 -16.43 4.82 4.98
CA ILE A 250 -14.97 4.62 5.04
C ILE A 250 -14.20 5.27 3.87
N PHE A 251 -14.84 5.44 2.71
CA PHE A 251 -14.28 6.11 1.53
C PHE A 251 -15.13 7.28 1.04
N LEU A 252 -16.45 7.23 1.20
CA LEU A 252 -17.35 8.33 0.81
C LEU A 252 -17.62 9.23 2.01
N ARG A 253 -17.76 10.54 1.74
CA ARG A 253 -18.07 11.55 2.76
C ARG A 253 -19.35 11.22 3.52
N GLU A 254 -19.42 11.60 4.80
CA GLU A 254 -20.63 11.34 5.61
C GLU A 254 -21.88 12.06 5.09
N ASP A 255 -21.71 13.19 4.38
CA ASP A 255 -22.79 13.92 3.71
C ASP A 255 -23.17 13.37 2.32
N TRP A 256 -22.49 12.32 1.83
CA TRP A 256 -22.83 11.67 0.55
C TRP A 256 -24.18 10.96 0.61
N VAL A 257 -25.06 11.28 -0.34
CA VAL A 257 -26.38 10.64 -0.48
C VAL A 257 -26.30 9.53 -1.54
N GLY A 258 -26.66 8.31 -1.15
CA GLY A 258 -26.67 7.13 -2.03
C GLY A 258 -25.54 6.13 -1.75
N HIS A 259 -25.39 5.19 -2.69
CA HIS A 259 -24.49 4.02 -2.64
C HIS A 259 -24.06 3.68 -4.08
N PRO A 260 -22.98 4.30 -4.59
CA PRO A 260 -22.76 4.49 -6.02
C PRO A 260 -22.43 3.22 -6.81
N PHE A 261 -22.21 2.07 -6.17
CA PHE A 261 -21.92 0.82 -6.87
C PHE A 261 -23.17 -0.05 -7.08
N ARG A 262 -24.32 0.32 -6.51
CA ARG A 262 -25.62 -0.24 -6.91
C ARG A 262 -25.87 -0.01 -8.42
N LYS A 263 -26.77 -0.79 -9.01
CA LYS A 263 -27.13 -0.64 -10.44
C LYS A 263 -28.36 0.26 -10.67
N ASP A 264 -29.03 0.66 -9.59
CA ASP A 264 -30.21 1.55 -9.59
C ASP A 264 -29.97 2.94 -8.96
N ASP A 265 -28.85 3.14 -8.26
CA ASP A 265 -28.45 4.44 -7.72
C ASP A 265 -28.03 5.44 -8.81
N LYS A 266 -28.25 6.73 -8.53
CA LYS A 266 -27.93 7.85 -9.42
C LYS A 266 -27.32 9.00 -8.62
N PRO A 267 -26.01 8.96 -8.34
CA PRO A 267 -25.36 9.99 -7.51
C PRO A 267 -25.59 11.43 -8.01
N GLU A 268 -25.65 11.64 -9.32
CA GLU A 268 -25.88 12.97 -9.93
C GLU A 268 -27.24 13.58 -9.56
N GLU A 269 -28.32 12.78 -9.38
CA GLU A 269 -29.65 13.32 -9.04
C GLU A 269 -29.76 13.74 -7.55
N HIS A 270 -28.76 13.44 -6.72
CA HIS A 270 -28.79 13.64 -5.26
C HIS A 270 -27.57 14.39 -4.69
N ASN A 271 -26.50 14.56 -5.47
CA ASN A 271 -25.25 15.22 -5.06
C ASN A 271 -24.83 16.30 -6.10
N GLU A 272 -25.80 17.04 -6.66
CA GLU A 272 -25.58 18.05 -7.73
C GLU A 272 -24.55 19.13 -7.35
N GLU A 273 -24.56 19.60 -6.09
CA GLU A 273 -23.56 20.50 -5.55
C GLU A 273 -22.60 19.73 -4.64
N ILE A 274 -21.36 19.49 -5.11
CA ILE A 274 -20.30 18.91 -4.28
C ILE A 274 -20.06 19.85 -3.08
N ALA A 275 -20.26 19.35 -1.86
CA ALA A 275 -20.20 20.14 -0.64
C ALA A 275 -18.81 20.79 -0.43
N VAL A 276 -18.78 22.12 -0.60
CA VAL A 276 -17.55 22.95 -0.60
C VAL A 276 -17.04 23.26 0.82
N GLY A 277 -17.82 22.94 1.85
CA GLY A 277 -17.44 23.08 3.26
C GLY A 277 -16.64 21.88 3.79
N ASP A 278 -16.09 22.05 4.98
CA ASP A 278 -15.41 21.00 5.74
C ASP A 278 -16.30 19.76 5.88
N GLU A 279 -15.70 18.58 5.71
CA GLU A 279 -16.38 17.30 5.86
C GLU A 279 -16.75 17.06 7.33
N PRO A 280 -18.02 16.75 7.65
CA PRO A 280 -18.37 16.27 8.99
C PRO A 280 -17.81 14.88 9.19
N ILE A 281 -16.99 14.70 10.24
CA ILE A 281 -16.44 13.40 10.63
C ILE A 281 -17.10 12.95 11.93
N SER A 282 -17.80 11.81 11.91
CA SER A 282 -18.50 11.29 13.09
C SER A 282 -17.53 10.72 14.11
N ASP A 283 -17.73 11.13 15.36
CA ASP A 283 -17.18 10.49 16.56
C ASP A 283 -18.07 9.35 17.09
N LEU A 284 -19.18 9.03 16.42
CA LEU A 284 -20.12 7.99 16.80
C LEU A 284 -20.02 6.77 15.86
N ALA A 285 -19.46 5.68 16.38
CA ALA A 285 -19.53 4.36 15.75
C ALA A 285 -20.97 3.85 15.76
N VAL A 286 -21.42 3.29 14.64
CA VAL A 286 -22.80 2.79 14.46
C VAL A 286 -22.81 1.27 14.52
N CYS A 287 -23.68 0.68 15.33
CA CYS A 287 -23.93 -0.76 15.35
C CYS A 287 -25.40 -1.04 14.99
N TYR A 288 -25.64 -1.98 14.06
CA TYR A 288 -26.98 -2.47 13.71
C TYR A 288 -27.23 -3.84 14.33
N THR A 289 -28.39 -4.03 14.95
CA THR A 289 -28.82 -5.31 15.55
C THR A 289 -30.29 -5.59 15.22
N LEU A 290 -30.72 -6.85 15.28
CA LEU A 290 -32.13 -7.22 15.10
C LEU A 290 -32.87 -7.26 16.45
N ASN A 291 -34.01 -6.59 16.51
CA ASN A 291 -34.98 -6.73 17.59
C ASN A 291 -35.75 -8.07 17.49
N GLN A 292 -36.42 -8.46 18.57
CA GLN A 292 -37.22 -9.70 18.63
C GLN A 292 -38.43 -9.73 17.67
N ASP A 293 -38.81 -8.59 17.10
CA ASP A 293 -39.87 -8.45 16.08
C ASP A 293 -39.32 -8.44 14.63
N GLY A 294 -38.00 -8.53 14.45
CA GLY A 294 -37.33 -8.46 13.15
C GLY A 294 -37.02 -7.04 12.65
N THR A 295 -37.28 -6.00 13.44
CA THR A 295 -36.88 -4.62 13.09
C THR A 295 -35.39 -4.36 13.38
N LEU A 296 -34.75 -3.49 12.59
CA LEU A 296 -33.38 -3.06 12.85
C LEU A 296 -33.33 -2.00 13.96
N ASN A 297 -32.45 -2.24 14.93
CA ASN A 297 -32.09 -1.33 16.00
C ASN A 297 -30.71 -0.71 15.70
N LYS A 298 -30.62 0.63 15.71
CA LYS A 298 -29.38 1.39 15.56
C LYS A 298 -28.89 1.83 16.95
N THR A 299 -27.73 1.33 17.37
CA THR A 299 -27.02 1.82 18.56
C THR A 299 -25.82 2.66 18.12
N GLU A 300 -25.56 3.75 18.83
CA GLU A 300 -24.46 4.68 18.56
C GLU A 300 -23.52 4.70 19.77
N THR A 301 -22.22 4.57 19.55
CA THR A 301 -21.19 4.49 20.60
C THR A 301 -20.05 5.46 20.30
N PRO A 302 -19.64 6.33 21.24
CA PRO A 302 -18.54 7.26 21.00
C PRO A 302 -17.20 6.54 20.80
N LEU A 303 -16.46 6.95 19.77
CA LEU A 303 -15.13 6.45 19.40
C LEU A 303 -14.03 6.94 20.36
N PHE A 304 -14.26 8.12 20.93
CA PHE A 304 -13.41 8.85 21.88
C PHE A 304 -14.31 9.40 23.00
N ALA A 305 -13.84 9.42 24.24
CA ALA A 305 -14.53 10.05 25.37
C ALA A 305 -14.40 11.59 25.34
N GLU A 306 -15.26 12.30 26.08
CA GLU A 306 -15.25 13.78 26.12
C GLU A 306 -13.91 14.37 26.64
N ASP A 307 -13.18 13.63 27.47
CA ASP A 307 -11.86 14.00 28.01
C ASP A 307 -10.67 13.45 27.18
N ASP A 308 -10.90 12.71 26.08
CA ASP A 308 -9.83 12.09 25.29
C ASP A 308 -9.05 13.12 24.45
N TYR A 309 -7.72 13.18 24.60
CA TYR A 309 -6.88 14.04 23.77
C TYR A 309 -6.56 13.38 22.41
N VAL A 310 -7.17 13.91 21.34
CA VAL A 310 -7.00 13.42 19.96
C VAL A 310 -6.15 14.39 19.14
N ILE A 311 -5.13 13.86 18.47
CA ILE A 311 -4.31 14.56 17.48
C ILE A 311 -4.65 14.03 16.09
N ASN A 312 -4.97 14.94 15.17
CA ASN A 312 -5.13 14.63 13.75
C ASN A 312 -3.76 14.66 13.07
N LEU A 313 -3.29 13.50 12.58
CA LEU A 313 -2.07 13.40 11.78
C LEU A 313 -2.44 13.20 10.31
N GLY A 314 -2.22 14.24 9.49
CA GLY A 314 -2.77 14.33 8.14
C GLY A 314 -4.10 15.12 8.10
N PRO A 315 -4.81 15.17 6.96
CA PRO A 315 -4.46 14.54 5.67
C PRO A 315 -3.22 15.15 4.99
N GLN A 316 -2.78 16.34 5.39
CA GLN A 316 -1.53 16.96 4.92
C GLN A 316 -0.42 16.79 5.97
N HIS A 317 0.39 15.74 5.87
CA HIS A 317 1.58 15.54 6.70
C HIS A 317 2.73 14.90 5.87
N PRO A 318 4.01 15.25 6.08
CA PRO A 318 5.10 14.69 5.27
C PRO A 318 5.20 13.16 5.33
N SER A 319 5.02 12.58 6.52
CA SER A 319 5.21 11.14 6.78
C SER A 319 3.95 10.28 6.62
N THR A 320 2.87 10.81 6.03
CA THR A 320 1.70 10.00 5.63
C THR A 320 1.80 9.51 4.18
N HIS A 321 2.88 9.87 3.45
CA HIS A 321 3.20 9.46 2.07
C HIS A 321 2.04 9.53 1.08
N GLY A 322 1.20 10.55 1.26
CA GLY A 322 -0.06 10.74 0.55
C GLY A 322 -1.09 11.40 1.45
N VAL A 323 -2.32 11.42 0.96
CA VAL A 323 -3.47 12.09 1.60
C VAL A 323 -4.19 11.10 2.52
N LEU A 324 -3.57 10.77 3.64
CA LEU A 324 -4.10 9.85 4.66
C LEU A 324 -4.15 10.56 6.01
N HIS A 325 -5.23 10.34 6.76
CA HIS A 325 -5.51 11.05 8.00
C HIS A 325 -5.74 10.05 9.15
N PHE A 326 -4.93 10.15 10.21
CA PHE A 326 -5.05 9.33 11.42
C PHE A 326 -5.54 10.19 12.58
N ARG A 327 -6.76 9.94 13.06
CA ARG A 327 -7.27 10.51 14.31
C ARG A 327 -6.68 9.70 15.47
N THR A 328 -5.64 10.23 16.09
CA THR A 328 -4.74 9.52 17.00
C THR A 328 -5.00 9.96 18.43
N ARG A 329 -5.60 9.09 19.25
CA ARG A 329 -5.79 9.35 20.67
C ARG A 329 -4.53 8.98 21.45
N ILE A 330 -4.11 9.88 22.34
CA ILE A 330 -2.93 9.70 23.19
C ILE A 330 -3.23 9.88 24.68
N ASP A 331 -2.45 9.19 25.51
CA ASP A 331 -2.30 9.43 26.96
C ASP A 331 -0.84 9.82 27.22
N GLY A 332 -0.62 11.09 27.59
CA GLY A 332 0.71 11.70 27.62
C GLY A 332 1.37 11.71 26.23
N GLU A 333 2.30 10.79 26.01
CA GLU A 333 2.96 10.56 24.70
C GLU A 333 2.60 9.19 24.08
N THR A 334 1.78 8.38 24.77
CA THR A 334 1.48 6.98 24.42
C THR A 334 0.22 6.88 23.58
N ILE A 335 0.24 6.16 22.47
CA ILE A 335 -0.92 5.95 21.60
C ILE A 335 -1.88 4.95 22.25
N THR A 336 -3.16 5.32 22.40
CA THR A 336 -4.20 4.48 23.02
C THR A 336 -5.32 4.07 22.06
N LYS A 337 -5.45 4.75 20.91
CA LYS A 337 -6.29 4.35 19.77
C LYS A 337 -5.90 5.12 18.51
N ILE A 338 -6.02 4.50 17.33
CA ILE A 338 -6.01 5.18 16.03
C ILE A 338 -7.33 4.89 15.28
N ASP A 339 -7.93 5.93 14.72
CA ASP A 339 -9.03 5.84 13.75
C ASP A 339 -8.55 6.42 12.40
N PRO A 340 -8.26 5.58 11.39
CA PRO A 340 -7.82 6.04 10.07
C PRO A 340 -9.01 6.47 9.21
N HIS A 341 -8.92 7.66 8.62
CA HIS A 341 -9.88 8.20 7.67
C HIS A 341 -9.30 8.10 6.25
N LEU A 342 -10.00 7.39 5.36
CA LEU A 342 -9.56 7.07 3.99
C LEU A 342 -10.36 7.92 3.00
N GLY A 343 -10.29 7.60 1.70
CA GLY A 343 -11.21 8.12 0.68
C GLY A 343 -10.84 9.45 0.04
N TYR A 344 -9.91 10.21 0.61
CA TYR A 344 -9.47 11.52 0.09
C TYR A 344 -9.01 11.49 -1.37
N ILE A 345 -8.60 10.33 -1.90
CA ILE A 345 -8.27 10.13 -3.31
C ILE A 345 -8.97 8.91 -3.92
N HIS A 346 -10.15 8.54 -3.41
CA HIS A 346 -11.03 7.55 -4.04
C HIS A 346 -11.49 8.07 -5.41
N ARG A 347 -11.30 7.27 -6.47
CA ARG A 347 -11.65 7.66 -7.85
C ARG A 347 -12.67 6.73 -8.50
N GLY A 348 -13.24 5.78 -7.74
CA GLY A 348 -14.19 4.81 -8.26
C GLY A 348 -13.62 3.96 -9.39
N ILE A 349 -12.34 3.57 -9.34
CA ILE A 349 -11.68 2.81 -10.42
C ILE A 349 -12.46 1.52 -10.74
N GLU A 350 -13.03 0.89 -9.72
CA GLU A 350 -13.89 -0.29 -9.85
C GLU A 350 -15.20 -0.02 -10.59
N LYS A 351 -15.84 1.13 -10.33
CA LYS A 351 -17.10 1.53 -10.97
C LYS A 351 -16.88 1.94 -12.43
N ILE A 352 -15.86 2.76 -12.69
CA ILE A 352 -15.42 3.13 -14.05
C ILE A 352 -15.08 1.88 -14.86
N SER A 353 -14.52 0.84 -14.22
CA SER A 353 -14.20 -0.42 -14.89
C SER A 353 -15.41 -1.19 -15.42
N GLU A 354 -16.63 -0.97 -14.87
CA GLU A 354 -17.86 -1.61 -15.38
C GLU A 354 -18.25 -1.11 -16.79
N GLU A 355 -17.84 0.11 -17.16
CA GLU A 355 -18.14 0.73 -18.45
C GLU A 355 -17.01 0.60 -19.49
N LEU A 356 -15.82 0.19 -19.06
CA LEU A 356 -14.64 0.05 -19.90
C LEU A 356 -14.47 -1.37 -20.43
N THR A 357 -14.08 -1.51 -21.70
CA THR A 357 -13.77 -2.84 -22.24
C THR A 357 -12.50 -3.41 -21.61
N TYR A 358 -12.34 -4.73 -21.59
CA TYR A 358 -11.19 -5.39 -20.93
C TYR A 358 -9.79 -4.83 -21.30
N PRO A 359 -9.49 -4.39 -22.53
CA PRO A 359 -8.22 -3.72 -22.83
C PRO A 359 -8.10 -2.28 -22.29
N GLN A 360 -9.22 -1.60 -22.03
CA GLN A 360 -9.26 -0.23 -21.51
C GLN A 360 -9.12 -0.19 -19.97
N THR A 361 -9.65 -1.19 -19.25
CA THR A 361 -9.49 -1.27 -17.78
C THR A 361 -8.02 -1.38 -17.35
N LEU A 362 -7.15 -1.94 -18.19
CA LEU A 362 -5.70 -1.94 -18.01
C LEU A 362 -5.11 -0.53 -17.78
N ALA A 363 -5.72 0.53 -18.32
CA ALA A 363 -5.23 1.89 -18.11
C ALA A 363 -5.39 2.38 -16.65
N LEU A 364 -6.20 1.70 -15.83
CA LEU A 364 -6.42 2.06 -14.43
C LEU A 364 -5.48 1.32 -13.47
N THR A 365 -5.01 0.12 -13.81
CA THR A 365 -4.19 -0.71 -12.90
C THR A 365 -2.87 -0.07 -12.51
N ASP A 366 -2.21 0.59 -13.46
CA ASP A 366 -0.94 1.32 -13.28
C ASP A 366 -1.07 2.53 -12.31
N ARG A 367 -2.30 2.88 -11.90
CA ARG A 367 -2.63 4.08 -11.09
C ARG A 367 -3.20 3.76 -9.69
N MET A 368 -3.27 2.47 -9.34
CA MET A 368 -3.59 2.00 -7.98
C MET A 368 -2.31 2.02 -7.14
N ASP A 369 -1.45 1.02 -7.26
CA ASP A 369 -0.06 1.13 -6.80
C ASP A 369 0.82 1.67 -7.95
N TYR A 370 1.17 2.95 -7.87
CA TYR A 370 2.06 3.62 -8.83
C TYR A 370 3.55 3.21 -8.68
N LEU A 371 3.86 2.36 -7.69
CA LEU A 371 5.15 1.70 -7.47
C LEU A 371 5.09 0.21 -7.80
N GLY A 372 3.89 -0.35 -7.96
CA GLY A 372 3.60 -1.73 -8.35
C GLY A 372 3.05 -1.87 -9.77
N ALA A 373 3.10 -0.82 -10.60
CA ALA A 373 2.32 -0.70 -11.85
C ALA A 373 2.37 -1.94 -12.77
N MET A 374 3.56 -2.51 -13.02
CA MET A 374 3.70 -3.75 -13.80
C MET A 374 2.99 -4.96 -13.16
N GLN A 375 3.15 -5.14 -11.85
CA GLN A 375 2.54 -6.22 -11.06
C GLN A 375 1.01 -6.07 -11.04
N ASN A 376 0.50 -4.86 -10.77
CA ASN A 376 -0.94 -4.56 -10.76
C ASN A 376 -1.59 -4.87 -12.12
N ARG A 377 -0.93 -4.47 -13.21
CA ARG A 377 -1.38 -4.76 -14.57
C ARG A 377 -1.27 -6.25 -14.93
N HIS A 378 -0.24 -6.94 -14.41
CA HIS A 378 -0.09 -8.39 -14.56
C HIS A 378 -1.25 -9.15 -13.89
N ALA A 379 -1.70 -8.72 -12.70
CA ALA A 379 -2.83 -9.35 -12.00
C ALA A 379 -4.11 -9.38 -12.86
N LEU A 380 -4.45 -8.24 -13.46
CA LEU A 380 -5.63 -8.11 -14.31
C LEU A 380 -5.47 -8.89 -15.63
N CYS A 381 -4.30 -8.77 -16.29
CA CYS A 381 -4.00 -9.56 -17.48
C CYS A 381 -4.08 -11.06 -17.22
N ALA A 382 -3.50 -11.55 -16.11
CA ALA A 382 -3.51 -12.96 -15.74
C ALA A 382 -4.92 -13.47 -15.43
N CYS A 383 -5.75 -12.68 -14.72
CA CYS A 383 -7.14 -13.03 -14.44
C CYS A 383 -7.95 -13.20 -15.74
N ILE A 384 -7.78 -12.27 -16.69
CA ILE A 384 -8.45 -12.31 -17.99
C ILE A 384 -7.91 -13.45 -18.88
N GLU A 385 -6.59 -13.63 -18.95
CA GLU A 385 -5.95 -14.69 -19.74
C GLU A 385 -6.40 -16.09 -19.27
N GLN A 386 -6.42 -16.32 -17.96
CA GLN A 386 -6.89 -17.58 -17.36
C GLN A 386 -8.40 -17.80 -17.58
N ALA A 387 -9.23 -16.74 -17.43
CA ALA A 387 -10.67 -16.80 -17.69
C ALA A 387 -11.00 -17.09 -19.18
N MET A 388 -10.13 -16.66 -20.10
CA MET A 388 -10.24 -16.95 -21.53
C MET A 388 -9.62 -18.29 -21.96
N GLY A 389 -8.87 -18.97 -21.08
CA GLY A 389 -8.12 -20.19 -21.43
C GLY A 389 -6.92 -19.94 -22.36
N VAL A 390 -6.32 -18.74 -22.31
CA VAL A 390 -5.18 -18.33 -23.15
C VAL A 390 -3.87 -18.50 -22.38
N GLU A 391 -3.04 -19.47 -22.77
CA GLU A 391 -1.65 -19.53 -22.29
C GLU A 391 -0.76 -18.60 -23.14
N VAL A 392 -0.12 -17.61 -22.50
CA VAL A 392 0.89 -16.73 -23.13
C VAL A 392 2.23 -17.45 -23.31
N SER A 393 3.05 -17.01 -24.26
CA SER A 393 4.32 -17.68 -24.62
C SER A 393 5.32 -17.76 -23.45
N ASP A 394 6.21 -18.76 -23.49
CA ASP A 394 7.32 -18.91 -22.51
C ASP A 394 8.21 -17.64 -22.47
N ARG A 395 8.38 -16.94 -23.60
CA ARG A 395 9.09 -15.65 -23.67
C ARG A 395 8.37 -14.58 -22.85
N VAL A 396 7.05 -14.44 -23.02
CA VAL A 396 6.23 -13.49 -22.25
C VAL A 396 6.30 -13.81 -20.76
N GLN A 397 6.15 -15.08 -20.36
CA GLN A 397 6.22 -15.49 -18.96
C GLN A 397 7.54 -15.06 -18.30
N VAL A 398 8.67 -15.32 -18.96
CA VAL A 398 10.01 -14.94 -18.46
C VAL A 398 10.21 -13.42 -18.43
N ILE A 399 9.79 -12.68 -19.46
CA ILE A 399 9.92 -11.22 -19.47
C ILE A 399 9.04 -10.58 -18.38
N ARG A 400 7.79 -11.05 -18.19
CA ARG A 400 6.93 -10.58 -17.09
C ARG A 400 7.58 -10.80 -15.73
N THR A 401 8.13 -11.99 -15.47
CA THR A 401 8.83 -12.27 -14.20
C THR A 401 10.07 -11.38 -13.99
N ILE A 402 10.88 -11.09 -15.03
CA ILE A 402 12.00 -10.14 -14.90
C ILE A 402 11.49 -8.72 -14.60
N MET A 403 10.44 -8.27 -15.31
CA MET A 403 9.87 -6.93 -15.16
C MET A 403 9.21 -6.73 -13.78
N ASP A 404 8.44 -7.70 -13.30
CA ASP A 404 7.80 -7.68 -11.98
C ASP A 404 8.84 -7.61 -10.84
N GLU A 405 9.98 -8.27 -10.98
CA GLU A 405 11.06 -8.23 -9.98
C GLU A 405 11.92 -6.96 -10.08
N LEU A 406 12.10 -6.38 -11.27
CA LEU A 406 12.65 -5.02 -11.41
C LEU A 406 11.74 -3.99 -10.75
N GLN A 407 10.42 -4.12 -10.93
CA GLN A 407 9.42 -3.25 -10.29
C GLN A 407 9.40 -3.44 -8.76
N ARG A 408 9.63 -4.66 -8.28
CA ARG A 408 9.77 -4.95 -6.84
C ARG A 408 10.96 -4.21 -6.24
N ILE A 409 12.11 -4.24 -6.92
CA ILE A 409 13.30 -3.50 -6.48
C ILE A 409 13.05 -1.98 -6.54
N ASP A 410 12.43 -1.47 -7.62
CA ASP A 410 12.04 -0.04 -7.73
C ASP A 410 11.19 0.44 -6.54
N SER A 411 10.16 -0.35 -6.19
CA SER A 411 9.28 -0.08 -5.05
C SER A 411 10.03 -0.13 -3.71
N HIS A 412 10.87 -1.15 -3.48
CA HIS A 412 11.62 -1.29 -2.23
C HIS A 412 12.73 -0.22 -2.08
N LEU A 413 13.30 0.28 -3.17
CA LEU A 413 14.25 1.40 -3.15
C LEU A 413 13.57 2.72 -2.77
N LEU A 414 12.33 2.96 -3.23
CA LEU A 414 11.57 4.12 -2.78
C LEU A 414 11.14 3.99 -1.31
N PHE A 415 10.64 2.82 -0.90
CA PHE A 415 10.37 2.50 0.51
C PHE A 415 11.57 2.83 1.42
N PHE A 416 12.75 2.31 1.06
CA PHE A 416 13.99 2.55 1.80
C PHE A 416 14.29 4.05 1.87
N SER A 417 14.15 4.76 0.75
CA SER A 417 14.40 6.20 0.67
C SER A 417 13.46 6.98 1.60
N CYS A 418 12.16 6.77 1.49
CA CYS A 418 11.13 7.49 2.24
C CYS A 418 11.25 7.23 3.75
N LEU A 419 11.39 5.96 4.17
CA LEU A 419 11.62 5.61 5.57
C LEU A 419 12.91 6.25 6.11
N CYS A 420 13.99 6.28 5.33
CA CYS A 420 15.20 6.98 5.72
C CYS A 420 14.94 8.48 5.94
N GLN A 421 14.19 9.12 5.06
CA GLN A 421 13.87 10.55 5.17
C GLN A 421 12.97 10.87 6.37
N ASP A 422 11.96 10.05 6.67
CA ASP A 422 11.13 10.19 7.88
C ASP A 422 11.95 10.08 9.16
N MET A 423 12.93 9.17 9.16
CA MET A 423 13.89 8.99 10.25
C MET A 423 15.03 10.04 10.25
N GLY A 424 14.97 11.05 9.37
CA GLY A 424 15.91 12.18 9.30
C GLY A 424 17.21 11.92 8.51
N ALA A 425 17.35 10.77 7.86
CA ALA A 425 18.56 10.32 7.15
C ALA A 425 18.55 10.68 5.65
N THR A 426 18.49 11.98 5.32
CA THR A 426 18.37 12.50 3.95
C THR A 426 19.47 12.02 2.97
N THR A 427 20.67 11.68 3.44
CA THR A 427 21.71 11.10 2.58
C THR A 427 21.29 9.75 2.00
N ALA A 428 20.67 8.89 2.80
CA ALA A 428 20.21 7.56 2.36
C ALA A 428 19.00 7.67 1.41
N PHE A 429 18.10 8.65 1.63
CA PHE A 429 17.05 9.01 0.67
C PHE A 429 17.61 9.33 -0.72
N LEU A 430 18.66 10.17 -0.79
CA LEU A 430 19.28 10.51 -2.08
C LEU A 430 19.98 9.31 -2.75
N TYR A 431 20.52 8.37 -1.97
CA TYR A 431 21.19 7.18 -2.51
C TYR A 431 20.20 6.14 -3.04
N GLY A 432 19.07 5.94 -2.35
CA GLY A 432 17.99 5.09 -2.86
C GLY A 432 17.37 5.64 -4.15
N PHE A 433 17.14 6.96 -4.24
CA PHE A 433 16.71 7.61 -5.49
C PHE A 433 17.74 7.49 -6.64
N ARG A 434 19.04 7.70 -6.35
CA ARG A 434 20.14 7.52 -7.32
C ARG A 434 20.12 6.13 -7.96
N ASP A 435 19.88 5.10 -7.15
CA ASP A 435 19.92 3.71 -7.61
C ASP A 435 18.59 3.28 -8.24
N ARG A 436 17.46 3.85 -7.80
CA ARG A 436 16.14 3.70 -8.40
C ARG A 436 16.10 4.20 -9.85
N GLU A 437 16.68 5.37 -10.11
CA GLU A 437 16.75 5.98 -11.45
C GLU A 437 17.39 5.04 -12.50
N LEU A 438 18.30 4.15 -12.11
CA LEU A 438 18.90 3.15 -13.00
C LEU A 438 17.87 2.13 -13.54
N ILE A 439 16.80 1.84 -12.78
CA ILE A 439 15.69 0.97 -13.18
C ILE A 439 14.70 1.76 -14.05
N LEU A 440 14.39 3.00 -13.64
CA LEU A 440 13.47 3.88 -14.37
C LEU A 440 13.95 4.17 -15.80
N ASP A 441 15.26 4.28 -16.02
CA ASP A 441 15.87 4.33 -17.36
C ASP A 441 15.66 3.03 -18.19
N ILE A 442 15.74 1.85 -17.55
CA ILE A 442 15.54 0.55 -18.22
C ILE A 442 14.07 0.40 -18.65
N PHE A 443 13.16 0.88 -17.80
CA PHE A 443 11.74 1.01 -18.11
C PHE A 443 11.49 2.02 -19.23
N GLU A 444 12.14 3.18 -19.23
CA GLU A 444 12.00 4.18 -20.30
C GLU A 444 12.47 3.63 -21.66
N GLU A 445 13.65 2.98 -21.71
CA GLU A 445 14.17 2.34 -22.93
C GLU A 445 13.25 1.26 -23.51
N THR A 446 12.48 0.55 -22.66
CA THR A 446 11.71 -0.64 -23.06
C THR A 446 10.21 -0.38 -23.22
N CYS A 447 9.65 0.53 -22.41
CA CYS A 447 8.22 0.80 -22.31
C CYS A 447 7.85 2.21 -22.80
N GLY A 448 8.81 3.12 -22.95
CA GLY A 448 8.56 4.53 -23.28
C GLY A 448 7.98 5.37 -22.14
N GLY A 449 7.98 4.84 -20.92
CA GLY A 449 7.51 5.53 -19.70
C GLY A 449 8.33 5.12 -18.48
N ARG A 450 8.36 5.98 -17.46
CA ARG A 450 9.11 5.76 -16.20
C ARG A 450 8.23 5.28 -15.04
N LEU A 451 6.97 5.73 -14.94
CA LEU A 451 6.07 5.43 -13.81
C LEU A 451 4.78 4.72 -14.25
N ILE A 452 4.08 5.27 -15.24
CA ILE A 452 2.93 4.62 -15.89
C ILE A 452 3.48 3.90 -17.12
N LEU A 453 3.57 2.58 -17.04
CA LEU A 453 4.44 1.77 -17.91
C LEU A 453 3.68 1.14 -19.07
N ASN A 454 2.39 0.87 -18.92
CA ASN A 454 1.51 0.30 -19.95
C ASN A 454 1.95 -1.02 -20.60
N TYR A 455 2.95 -1.70 -20.04
CA TYR A 455 3.71 -2.72 -20.75
C TYR A 455 3.03 -4.09 -20.84
N ASN A 456 2.48 -4.59 -19.72
CA ASN A 456 1.79 -5.89 -19.68
C ASN A 456 0.43 -5.78 -20.40
N MET A 457 0.20 -6.60 -21.43
CA MET A 457 -1.04 -6.57 -22.23
C MET A 457 -1.74 -7.93 -22.18
N ILE A 458 -3.07 -7.94 -22.32
CA ILE A 458 -3.84 -9.20 -22.35
C ILE A 458 -3.41 -9.99 -23.59
N GLY A 459 -2.84 -11.18 -23.37
CA GLY A 459 -2.24 -12.02 -24.40
C GLY A 459 -0.75 -11.77 -24.67
N GLY A 460 -0.06 -10.92 -23.90
CA GLY A 460 1.36 -10.64 -24.11
C GLY A 460 1.94 -9.40 -23.45
N LEU A 461 2.71 -8.66 -24.24
CA LEU A 461 3.39 -7.41 -23.92
C LEU A 461 3.07 -6.37 -25.02
N ALA A 462 3.16 -5.08 -24.70
CA ALA A 462 2.95 -4.01 -25.67
C ALA A 462 4.02 -4.00 -26.78
N TYR A 463 5.27 -4.22 -26.39
CA TYR A 463 6.46 -4.25 -27.25
C TYR A 463 7.43 -5.34 -26.75
N ASP A 464 8.34 -5.81 -27.60
CA ASP A 464 9.44 -6.69 -27.15
C ASP A 464 10.51 -5.90 -26.38
N ILE A 465 11.41 -6.58 -25.67
CA ILE A 465 12.47 -5.94 -24.89
C ILE A 465 13.46 -5.13 -25.76
N HIS A 466 13.93 -3.99 -25.25
CA HIS A 466 14.91 -3.15 -25.93
C HIS A 466 16.24 -3.91 -26.15
N PRO A 467 16.97 -3.77 -27.28
CA PRO A 467 18.21 -4.52 -27.53
C PRO A 467 19.32 -4.32 -26.47
N ASN A 468 19.30 -3.21 -25.71
CA ASN A 468 20.23 -2.99 -24.60
C ASN A 468 19.76 -3.59 -23.26
N PHE A 469 18.52 -4.08 -23.15
CA PHE A 469 17.88 -4.49 -21.89
C PHE A 469 18.73 -5.47 -21.08
N GLN A 470 19.13 -6.60 -21.69
CA GLN A 470 19.98 -7.60 -21.03
C GLN A 470 21.33 -7.04 -20.56
N LYS A 471 21.86 -6.02 -21.25
CA LYS A 471 23.10 -5.34 -20.86
C LYS A 471 22.87 -4.43 -19.65
N ARG A 472 21.91 -3.50 -19.72
CA ARG A 472 21.63 -2.55 -18.64
C ARG A 472 21.19 -3.24 -17.35
N VAL A 473 20.40 -4.31 -17.44
CA VAL A 473 20.00 -5.11 -16.26
C VAL A 473 21.22 -5.77 -15.59
N LYS A 474 22.18 -6.29 -16.35
CA LYS A 474 23.43 -6.86 -15.79
C LYS A 474 24.33 -5.80 -15.15
N GLU A 475 24.45 -4.64 -15.78
CA GLU A 475 25.20 -3.49 -15.22
C GLU A 475 24.53 -2.96 -13.94
N PHE A 476 23.20 -2.94 -13.89
CA PHE A 476 22.42 -2.63 -12.70
C PHE A 476 22.64 -3.65 -11.58
N ILE A 477 22.56 -4.97 -11.83
CA ILE A 477 22.73 -6.01 -10.80
C ILE A 477 24.07 -5.86 -10.06
N VAL A 478 25.17 -5.68 -10.80
CA VAL A 478 26.51 -5.49 -10.22
C VAL A 478 26.57 -4.22 -9.35
N THR A 479 25.91 -3.14 -9.81
CA THR A 479 25.85 -1.87 -9.09
C THR A 479 25.01 -1.99 -7.80
N MET A 480 23.80 -2.57 -7.91
CA MET A 480 22.87 -2.72 -6.78
C MET A 480 23.44 -3.64 -5.69
N ARG A 481 24.08 -4.77 -6.05
CA ARG A 481 24.73 -5.65 -5.08
C ARG A 481 25.84 -4.96 -4.29
N LYS A 482 26.54 -3.99 -4.88
CA LYS A 482 27.52 -3.15 -4.18
C LYS A 482 26.82 -2.12 -3.27
N ASN A 483 25.80 -1.45 -3.78
CA ASN A 483 25.17 -0.32 -3.08
C ASN A 483 24.29 -0.77 -1.89
N LEU A 484 23.78 -2.01 -1.88
CA LEU A 484 23.15 -2.58 -0.69
C LEU A 484 24.11 -2.61 0.53
N GLN A 485 25.41 -2.83 0.32
CA GLN A 485 26.39 -2.75 1.42
C GLN A 485 26.56 -1.29 1.91
N GLU A 486 26.51 -0.31 1.00
CA GLU A 486 26.52 1.12 1.35
C GLU A 486 25.28 1.49 2.21
N TYR A 487 24.12 0.87 1.95
CA TYR A 487 22.91 1.05 2.77
C TYR A 487 23.06 0.39 4.15
N ASP A 488 23.67 -0.80 4.20
CA ASP A 488 23.91 -1.52 5.45
C ASP A 488 24.91 -0.78 6.35
N ASP A 489 25.97 -0.21 5.77
CA ASP A 489 27.01 0.55 6.46
C ASP A 489 26.50 1.90 7.00
N ILE A 490 25.57 2.56 6.27
CA ILE A 490 25.07 3.91 6.61
C ILE A 490 23.81 3.88 7.51
N PHE A 491 22.87 2.97 7.25
CA PHE A 491 21.55 2.99 7.88
C PHE A 491 21.21 1.69 8.65
N THR A 492 21.35 0.51 8.05
CA THR A 492 21.00 -0.76 8.75
C THR A 492 21.85 -0.96 10.01
N GLY A 493 23.16 -0.69 9.93
CA GLY A 493 24.09 -0.78 11.05
C GLY A 493 23.98 0.36 12.08
N ASN A 494 23.16 1.39 11.83
CA ASN A 494 23.08 2.57 12.67
C ASN A 494 22.29 2.29 13.96
N VAL A 495 22.95 2.46 15.11
CA VAL A 495 22.38 2.24 16.44
C VAL A 495 21.13 3.10 16.68
N ILE A 496 21.05 4.31 16.10
CA ILE A 496 19.89 5.20 16.25
C ILE A 496 18.65 4.58 15.58
N PHE A 497 18.78 4.12 14.33
CA PHE A 497 17.69 3.47 13.62
C PHE A 497 17.28 2.15 14.29
N GLN A 498 18.26 1.31 14.67
CA GLN A 498 17.98 0.05 15.36
C GLN A 498 17.24 0.26 16.69
N THR A 499 17.56 1.32 17.45
CA THR A 499 16.88 1.67 18.71
C THR A 499 15.45 2.17 18.49
N ARG A 500 15.15 2.77 17.33
CA ARG A 500 13.80 3.25 16.97
C ARG A 500 12.92 2.21 16.27
N ALA A 501 13.49 1.13 15.75
CA ALA A 501 12.76 0.14 14.96
C ALA A 501 12.63 -1.24 15.62
N LYS A 502 13.56 -1.63 16.50
CA LYS A 502 13.52 -2.95 17.17
C LYS A 502 12.56 -2.95 18.35
N GLY A 503 11.67 -3.94 18.41
CA GLY A 503 10.58 -4.04 19.38
C GLY A 503 9.46 -3.00 19.19
N VAL A 504 9.50 -2.19 18.13
CA VAL A 504 8.55 -1.11 17.88
C VAL A 504 7.51 -1.53 16.84
N GLY A 505 6.23 -1.40 17.19
CA GLY A 505 5.09 -1.83 16.39
C GLY A 505 5.11 -3.31 16.05
N ILE A 506 5.08 -4.17 17.07
CA ILE A 506 5.05 -5.62 16.94
C ILE A 506 3.66 -6.07 16.46
N ILE A 507 3.61 -6.89 15.42
CA ILE A 507 2.41 -7.60 14.95
C ILE A 507 2.67 -9.10 15.14
N THR A 508 1.74 -9.85 15.75
CA THR A 508 1.89 -11.31 15.87
C THR A 508 1.48 -12.04 14.58
N LYS A 509 1.87 -13.32 14.44
CA LYS A 509 1.47 -14.15 13.28
C LYS A 509 -0.05 -14.21 13.13
N GLU A 510 -0.74 -14.37 14.25
CA GLU A 510 -2.19 -14.52 14.33
C GLU A 510 -2.90 -13.22 13.92
N GLN A 511 -2.39 -12.07 14.39
CA GLN A 511 -2.87 -10.75 13.96
C GLN A 511 -2.62 -10.52 12.47
N ALA A 512 -1.41 -10.84 11.96
CA ALA A 512 -1.09 -10.68 10.55
C ALA A 512 -1.98 -11.55 9.63
N ILE A 513 -2.38 -12.75 10.07
CA ILE A 513 -3.33 -13.61 9.36
C ILE A 513 -4.76 -13.05 9.44
N SER A 514 -5.20 -12.62 10.63
CA SER A 514 -6.57 -12.13 10.89
C SER A 514 -6.87 -10.77 10.23
N PHE A 515 -5.88 -9.87 10.19
CA PHE A 515 -5.92 -8.64 9.40
C PHE A 515 -5.61 -8.86 7.91
N GLY A 516 -5.20 -10.07 7.49
CA GLY A 516 -4.84 -10.36 6.10
C GLY A 516 -3.60 -9.60 5.59
N CYS A 517 -2.69 -9.21 6.50
CA CYS A 517 -1.43 -8.52 6.22
C CYS A 517 -0.43 -9.46 5.52
N THR A 518 -0.67 -9.73 4.25
CA THR A 518 0.19 -10.50 3.35
C THR A 518 1.52 -9.78 3.07
N GLY A 519 2.43 -10.41 2.32
CA GLY A 519 3.67 -9.74 1.89
C GLY A 519 4.69 -9.59 3.02
N GLY A 520 5.61 -8.65 2.85
CA GLY A 520 6.71 -8.40 3.80
C GLY A 520 6.27 -8.11 5.24
N THR A 521 5.08 -7.56 5.44
CA THR A 521 4.50 -7.32 6.78
C THR A 521 4.11 -8.62 7.49
N GLY A 522 3.45 -9.55 6.79
CA GLY A 522 3.16 -10.89 7.34
C GLY A 522 4.40 -11.77 7.46
N ARG A 523 5.31 -11.69 6.49
CA ARG A 523 6.61 -12.39 6.54
C ARG A 523 7.50 -11.91 7.69
N ALA A 524 7.35 -10.67 8.17
CA ALA A 524 8.03 -10.18 9.38
C ALA A 524 7.51 -10.83 10.67
N SER A 525 6.28 -11.34 10.63
CA SER A 525 5.50 -11.84 11.78
C SER A 525 5.48 -13.37 11.85
N GLY A 526 6.36 -14.08 11.12
CA GLY A 526 6.44 -15.55 11.11
C GLY A 526 5.46 -16.25 10.17
N TRP A 527 4.82 -15.53 9.25
CA TRP A 527 3.91 -16.11 8.25
C TRP A 527 4.60 -16.28 6.90
N SER A 528 4.85 -17.54 6.50
CA SER A 528 5.13 -17.89 5.11
C SER A 528 3.87 -17.64 4.28
N ASN A 529 3.92 -16.68 3.36
CA ASN A 529 2.78 -16.20 2.59
C ASN A 529 3.12 -15.67 1.18
N ASP A 530 4.34 -15.83 0.71
CA ASP A 530 4.74 -15.39 -0.63
C ASP A 530 4.01 -16.18 -1.72
N LEU A 531 3.13 -15.48 -2.45
CA LEU A 531 2.28 -16.10 -3.46
C LEU A 531 3.11 -16.74 -4.59
N ARG A 532 4.31 -16.22 -4.86
CA ARG A 532 5.22 -16.76 -5.89
C ARG A 532 5.69 -18.18 -5.57
N LYS A 533 5.61 -18.61 -4.30
CA LYS A 533 5.83 -20.00 -3.86
C LYS A 533 4.54 -20.80 -3.76
N HIS A 534 3.51 -20.24 -3.13
CA HIS A 534 2.30 -20.98 -2.76
C HIS A 534 1.31 -21.16 -3.91
N ARG A 535 1.18 -20.16 -4.80
CA ARG A 535 0.37 -20.22 -6.03
C ARG A 535 1.18 -19.64 -7.21
N PRO A 536 2.23 -20.35 -7.69
CA PRO A 536 3.16 -19.81 -8.69
C PRO A 536 2.48 -19.43 -10.02
N TYR A 537 2.91 -18.30 -10.59
CA TYR A 537 2.43 -17.75 -11.85
C TYR A 537 3.61 -17.32 -12.75
N ALA A 538 3.32 -17.00 -14.02
CA ALA A 538 4.33 -16.68 -15.04
C ALA A 538 5.49 -17.69 -15.10
N ALA A 539 6.72 -17.31 -14.72
CA ALA A 539 7.89 -18.20 -14.66
C ALA A 539 8.43 -18.43 -13.23
N TYR A 540 7.69 -18.06 -12.18
CA TYR A 540 8.11 -18.24 -10.79
C TYR A 540 8.25 -19.73 -10.38
N ASP A 541 7.64 -20.65 -11.13
CA ASP A 541 7.79 -22.10 -11.00
C ASP A 541 9.16 -22.63 -11.45
N ARG A 542 9.97 -21.82 -12.14
CA ARG A 542 11.23 -22.25 -12.79
C ARG A 542 12.50 -21.64 -12.18
N VAL A 543 12.37 -20.83 -11.13
CA VAL A 543 13.48 -20.10 -10.47
C VAL A 543 13.68 -20.52 -9.02
N GLU A 544 14.92 -20.72 -8.63
CA GLU A 544 15.32 -21.05 -7.26
C GLU A 544 15.56 -19.74 -6.48
N PHE A 545 14.77 -19.47 -5.45
CA PHE A 545 14.88 -18.30 -4.56
C PHE A 545 14.34 -18.66 -3.17
N ASN A 546 14.75 -17.94 -2.14
CA ASN A 546 14.32 -18.16 -0.76
C ASN A 546 13.10 -17.28 -0.43
N GLU A 547 12.15 -17.80 0.33
CA GLU A 547 11.13 -16.95 0.97
C GLU A 547 11.75 -16.32 2.23
N VAL A 548 11.78 -14.98 2.29
CA VAL A 548 12.39 -14.27 3.41
C VAL A 548 11.38 -14.14 4.55
N VAL A 549 11.45 -15.04 5.53
CA VAL A 549 10.60 -15.00 6.74
C VAL A 549 11.43 -14.60 7.97
N ARG A 550 10.87 -13.72 8.81
CA ARG A 550 11.36 -13.32 10.13
C ARG A 550 10.26 -13.56 11.17
N THR A 551 10.58 -13.47 12.45
CA THR A 551 9.67 -13.87 13.56
C THR A 551 9.46 -12.78 14.61
N GLU A 552 10.21 -11.69 14.52
CA GLU A 552 10.25 -10.62 15.51
C GLU A 552 9.03 -9.69 15.44
N GLY A 553 8.29 -9.67 14.32
CA GLY A 553 7.03 -8.92 14.14
C GLY A 553 7.17 -7.40 14.10
N ASP A 554 8.36 -6.87 14.34
CA ASP A 554 8.64 -5.44 14.55
C ASP A 554 8.98 -4.65 13.27
N SER A 555 9.13 -3.34 13.44
CA SER A 555 9.48 -2.41 12.37
C SER A 555 10.85 -2.71 11.74
N PHE A 556 11.80 -3.25 12.50
CA PHE A 556 13.12 -3.63 12.00
C PHE A 556 13.07 -4.91 11.14
N ALA A 557 12.25 -5.90 11.50
CA ALA A 557 12.01 -7.10 10.69
C ALA A 557 11.32 -6.76 9.37
N ARG A 558 10.29 -5.89 9.40
CA ARG A 558 9.62 -5.35 8.20
C ARG A 558 10.58 -4.59 7.26
N TYR A 559 11.52 -3.84 7.82
CA TYR A 559 12.59 -3.18 7.07
C TYR A 559 13.54 -4.19 6.42
N MET A 560 14.09 -5.11 7.23
CA MET A 560 15.10 -6.08 6.77
C MET A 560 14.56 -6.99 5.66
N ILE A 561 13.29 -7.42 5.74
CA ILE A 561 12.68 -8.24 4.70
C ILE A 561 12.69 -7.56 3.34
N ARG A 562 12.38 -6.27 3.25
CA ARG A 562 12.38 -5.57 1.94
C ARG A 562 13.79 -5.45 1.35
N LEU A 563 14.84 -5.31 2.17
CA LEU A 563 16.24 -5.37 1.69
C LEU A 563 16.66 -6.78 1.26
N ASP A 564 16.25 -7.80 2.01
CA ASP A 564 16.52 -9.20 1.68
C ASP A 564 15.72 -9.65 0.44
N GLU A 565 14.50 -9.13 0.25
CA GLU A 565 13.71 -9.33 -0.97
C GLU A 565 14.40 -8.68 -2.19
N ILE A 566 15.03 -7.50 -2.07
CA ILE A 566 15.90 -6.99 -3.16
C ILE A 566 17.04 -7.99 -3.47
N ARG A 567 17.67 -8.59 -2.45
CA ARG A 567 18.78 -9.56 -2.63
C ARG A 567 18.32 -10.83 -3.37
N GLU A 568 17.10 -11.29 -3.11
CA GLU A 568 16.46 -12.43 -3.79
C GLU A 568 15.89 -12.06 -5.18
N SER A 569 15.27 -10.89 -5.37
CA SER A 569 14.83 -10.39 -6.69
C SER A 569 16.01 -10.29 -7.67
N LEU A 570 17.15 -9.77 -7.22
CA LEU A 570 18.40 -9.79 -8.00
C LEU A 570 18.82 -11.22 -8.38
N HIS A 571 18.63 -12.20 -7.48
CA HIS A 571 18.96 -13.60 -7.76
C HIS A 571 17.98 -14.28 -8.74
N ILE A 572 16.69 -13.93 -8.70
CA ILE A 572 15.68 -14.37 -9.67
C ILE A 572 16.04 -13.83 -11.07
N ILE A 573 16.37 -12.54 -11.17
CA ILE A 573 16.74 -11.91 -12.44
C ILE A 573 18.03 -12.51 -12.99
N GLU A 574 19.05 -12.77 -12.17
CA GLU A 574 20.31 -13.44 -12.57
C GLU A 574 20.09 -14.80 -13.26
N GLN A 575 19.09 -15.58 -12.83
CA GLN A 575 18.78 -16.89 -13.43
C GLN A 575 18.12 -16.76 -14.82
N LEU A 576 17.29 -15.74 -15.00
CA LEU A 576 16.48 -15.55 -16.20
C LEU A 576 17.14 -14.69 -17.29
N ILE A 577 17.93 -13.68 -16.90
CA ILE A 577 18.42 -12.63 -17.82
C ILE A 577 19.33 -13.14 -18.94
N ASP A 578 20.04 -14.24 -18.72
CA ASP A 578 20.87 -14.91 -19.74
C ASP A 578 20.09 -15.89 -20.64
N ASN A 579 18.91 -16.34 -20.20
CA ASN A 579 18.18 -17.47 -20.79
C ASN A 579 16.76 -17.08 -21.28
N ILE A 580 16.54 -15.81 -21.64
CA ILE A 580 15.24 -15.32 -22.13
C ILE A 580 14.86 -16.08 -23.42
N PRO A 581 13.74 -16.85 -23.46
CA PRO A 581 13.38 -17.63 -24.63
C PRO A 581 13.13 -16.79 -25.89
N GLU A 582 13.51 -17.31 -27.06
CA GLU A 582 13.02 -16.78 -28.34
C GLU A 582 11.53 -17.12 -28.54
N GLY A 583 10.78 -16.24 -29.19
CA GLY A 583 9.35 -16.44 -29.44
C GLY A 583 8.59 -15.12 -29.65
N ASN A 584 7.26 -15.21 -29.75
CA ASN A 584 6.40 -14.02 -29.83
C ASN A 584 6.35 -13.30 -28.47
N PHE A 585 6.39 -11.96 -28.49
CA PHE A 585 6.10 -11.11 -27.33
C PHE A 585 4.59 -10.84 -27.13
N ALA A 586 3.76 -11.15 -28.12
CA ALA A 586 2.31 -11.05 -28.05
C ALA A 586 1.62 -12.11 -28.91
N GLU A 587 0.56 -12.73 -28.38
CA GLU A 587 -0.25 -13.72 -29.07
C GLU A 587 -1.42 -13.09 -29.85
N LYS A 588 -1.99 -13.85 -30.79
CA LYS A 588 -3.02 -13.35 -31.72
C LYS A 588 -4.41 -13.25 -31.07
N MET A 589 -4.61 -12.16 -30.34
CA MET A 589 -5.88 -11.85 -29.68
C MET A 589 -6.98 -11.40 -30.65
N LYS A 590 -8.25 -11.56 -30.23
CA LYS A 590 -9.42 -11.02 -30.94
C LYS A 590 -9.51 -9.50 -30.70
N PRO A 591 -9.83 -8.68 -31.72
CA PRO A 591 -9.98 -7.22 -31.55
C PRO A 591 -11.05 -6.79 -30.54
N VAL A 592 -12.07 -7.63 -30.32
CA VAL A 592 -13.01 -7.51 -29.21
C VAL A 592 -12.81 -8.72 -28.31
N ILE A 593 -12.31 -8.47 -27.10
CA ILE A 593 -12.22 -9.46 -26.04
C ILE A 593 -13.61 -9.62 -25.42
N LYS A 594 -14.03 -10.87 -25.22
CA LYS A 594 -15.18 -11.27 -24.39
C LYS A 594 -14.76 -12.49 -23.59
N LEU A 595 -15.06 -12.48 -22.30
CA LEU A 595 -14.86 -13.63 -21.42
C LEU A 595 -16.11 -14.53 -21.47
N PRO A 596 -16.01 -15.82 -21.10
CA PRO A 596 -17.20 -16.62 -20.85
C PRO A 596 -18.03 -16.01 -19.70
N ALA A 597 -19.30 -16.43 -19.56
CA ALA A 597 -20.09 -16.03 -18.41
C ALA A 597 -19.67 -16.85 -17.17
N GLY A 598 -19.40 -16.17 -16.06
CA GLY A 598 -18.86 -16.78 -14.85
C GLY A 598 -18.16 -15.77 -13.93
N CYS A 599 -17.73 -16.24 -12.77
CA CYS A 599 -16.92 -15.47 -11.83
C CYS A 599 -15.48 -16.01 -11.84
N TYR A 600 -14.49 -15.13 -11.70
CA TYR A 600 -13.08 -15.47 -11.80
C TYR A 600 -12.26 -14.75 -10.72
N TYR A 601 -11.24 -15.42 -10.17
CA TYR A 601 -10.33 -14.82 -9.20
C TYR A 601 -8.88 -15.27 -9.42
N SER A 602 -7.99 -14.32 -9.70
CA SER A 602 -6.55 -14.54 -9.78
C SER A 602 -5.83 -13.46 -8.99
N ALA A 603 -4.65 -13.78 -8.45
CA ALA A 603 -3.83 -12.86 -7.68
C ALA A 603 -2.35 -12.95 -8.06
N VAL A 604 -1.58 -11.93 -7.69
CA VAL A 604 -0.11 -11.85 -7.83
C VAL A 604 0.53 -11.35 -6.53
N GLU A 605 1.82 -11.64 -6.33
CA GLU A 605 2.60 -11.03 -5.26
C GLU A 605 3.03 -9.62 -5.72
N GLY A 606 2.23 -8.61 -5.38
CA GLY A 606 2.65 -7.21 -5.47
C GLY A 606 3.79 -6.92 -4.49
N SER A 607 4.38 -5.73 -4.58
CA SER A 607 5.52 -5.33 -3.74
C SER A 607 5.17 -5.17 -2.24
N ARG A 608 3.87 -5.22 -1.91
CA ARG A 608 3.31 -5.09 -0.56
C ARG A 608 2.53 -6.33 -0.10
N GLY A 609 2.43 -7.36 -0.93
CA GLY A 609 1.69 -8.60 -0.67
C GLY A 609 0.72 -8.97 -1.78
N ILE A 610 -0.27 -9.80 -1.46
CA ILE A 610 -1.22 -10.36 -2.44
C ILE A 610 -2.13 -9.26 -2.98
N LEU A 611 -2.01 -8.95 -4.27
CA LEU A 611 -3.00 -8.17 -5.03
C LEU A 611 -3.89 -9.15 -5.79
N GLY A 612 -5.18 -9.15 -5.47
CA GLY A 612 -6.18 -10.04 -6.08
C GLY A 612 -7.14 -9.29 -7.01
N VAL A 613 -7.65 -9.98 -8.02
CA VAL A 613 -8.60 -9.46 -9.00
C VAL A 613 -9.80 -10.40 -9.08
N TYR A 614 -10.94 -9.98 -8.51
CA TYR A 614 -12.23 -10.64 -8.71
C TYR A 614 -12.93 -10.03 -9.93
N LEU A 615 -13.37 -10.88 -10.85
CA LEU A 615 -14.01 -10.48 -12.10
C LEU A 615 -15.28 -11.31 -12.31
N GLU A 616 -16.44 -10.67 -12.33
CA GLU A 616 -17.68 -11.29 -12.81
C GLU A 616 -17.95 -10.88 -14.26
N SER A 617 -18.19 -11.86 -15.12
CA SER A 617 -18.54 -11.67 -16.53
C SER A 617 -19.92 -12.26 -16.79
N ARG A 618 -20.77 -11.50 -17.50
CA ARG A 618 -22.05 -11.97 -18.06
C ARG A 618 -21.95 -12.29 -19.56
N GLY A 619 -20.74 -12.49 -20.08
CA GLY A 619 -20.47 -12.92 -21.46
C GLY A 619 -20.31 -11.80 -22.51
N ASP A 620 -20.19 -10.53 -22.08
CA ASP A 620 -19.97 -9.39 -22.98
C ASP A 620 -18.50 -8.90 -22.99
N LYS A 621 -18.23 -7.78 -23.67
CA LYS A 621 -16.91 -7.13 -23.82
C LYS A 621 -16.51 -6.21 -22.65
N PHE A 622 -17.39 -6.07 -21.67
CA PHE A 622 -17.22 -5.32 -20.42
C PHE A 622 -17.33 -6.31 -19.24
N PRO A 623 -16.64 -6.07 -18.11
CA PRO A 623 -16.90 -6.80 -16.87
C PRO A 623 -18.25 -6.37 -16.26
N TYR A 624 -18.98 -7.30 -15.65
CA TYR A 624 -20.22 -6.98 -14.91
C TYR A 624 -19.92 -6.41 -13.51
N ARG A 625 -18.82 -6.89 -12.93
CA ARG A 625 -18.16 -6.39 -11.72
C ARG A 625 -16.67 -6.66 -11.86
N LEU A 626 -15.83 -5.68 -11.55
CA LEU A 626 -14.39 -5.85 -11.39
C LEU A 626 -13.98 -5.25 -10.04
N HIS A 627 -13.40 -6.07 -9.16
CA HIS A 627 -13.00 -5.69 -7.81
C HIS A 627 -11.55 -6.08 -7.54
N TYR A 628 -10.83 -5.20 -6.84
CA TYR A 628 -9.42 -5.36 -6.54
C TYR A 628 -9.20 -5.52 -5.03
N ARG A 629 -8.65 -6.67 -4.65
CA ARG A 629 -8.15 -6.94 -3.31
C ARG A 629 -6.88 -6.13 -3.10
N ALA A 630 -7.01 -4.96 -2.48
CA ALA A 630 -5.90 -4.05 -2.18
C ALA A 630 -4.79 -4.71 -1.37
N THR A 631 -3.55 -4.30 -1.61
CA THR A 631 -2.42 -4.60 -0.71
C THR A 631 -2.44 -3.65 0.49
N GLY A 632 -2.79 -2.37 0.27
CA GLY A 632 -2.73 -1.33 1.29
C GLY A 632 -3.83 -1.35 2.35
N LEU A 633 -5.05 -1.83 2.03
CA LEU A 633 -6.18 -1.77 2.96
C LEU A 633 -5.96 -2.64 4.24
N PRO A 634 -5.50 -3.91 4.14
CA PRO A 634 -4.98 -4.68 5.29
C PRO A 634 -3.88 -3.99 6.09
N LEU A 635 -3.02 -3.22 5.41
CA LEU A 635 -1.86 -2.57 6.02
C LEU A 635 -2.25 -1.31 6.81
N VAL A 636 -3.34 -0.62 6.45
CA VAL A 636 -3.89 0.47 7.27
C VAL A 636 -4.83 -0.05 8.36
N ALA A 637 -5.59 -1.12 8.12
CA ALA A 637 -6.47 -1.71 9.13
C ALA A 637 -5.72 -2.14 10.40
N VAL A 638 -4.50 -2.70 10.26
CA VAL A 638 -3.66 -3.12 11.39
C VAL A 638 -2.99 -1.96 12.15
N MET A 639 -3.05 -0.70 11.66
CA MET A 639 -2.32 0.44 12.25
C MET A 639 -2.66 0.69 13.72
N ASP A 640 -3.93 0.60 14.11
CA ASP A 640 -4.33 0.74 15.52
C ASP A 640 -3.72 -0.36 16.40
N THR A 641 -3.77 -1.61 15.95
CA THR A 641 -3.18 -2.76 16.65
C THR A 641 -1.65 -2.64 16.76
N ALA A 642 -0.99 -2.21 15.69
CA ALA A 642 0.46 -2.07 15.65
C ALA A 642 0.95 -0.88 16.50
N CYS A 643 0.23 0.25 16.52
CA CYS A 643 0.69 1.47 17.17
C CYS A 643 0.30 1.59 18.64
N ARG A 644 -0.81 0.96 19.09
CA ARG A 644 -1.29 1.04 20.47
C ARG A 644 -0.21 0.61 21.48
N GLY A 645 0.05 1.46 22.48
CA GLY A 645 1.09 1.27 23.49
C GLY A 645 2.50 1.72 23.09
N ASN A 646 2.72 2.16 21.85
CA ASN A 646 3.97 2.80 21.40
C ASN A 646 3.87 4.34 21.58
N MET A 647 4.98 5.07 21.43
CA MET A 647 4.97 6.53 21.52
C MET A 647 4.47 7.17 20.22
N ILE A 648 3.94 8.40 20.28
CA ILE A 648 3.52 9.16 19.08
C ILE A 648 4.64 9.32 18.03
N ALA A 649 5.91 9.40 18.47
CA ALA A 649 7.05 9.46 17.56
C ALA A 649 7.28 8.15 16.78
N ASP A 650 6.79 7.02 17.28
CA ASP A 650 6.98 5.69 16.69
C ASP A 650 5.93 5.36 15.63
N LEU A 651 4.76 6.01 15.66
CA LEU A 651 3.74 5.96 14.59
C LEU A 651 4.36 6.18 13.20
N ILE A 652 5.35 7.08 13.12
CA ILE A 652 6.11 7.40 11.90
C ILE A 652 6.94 6.19 11.45
N THR A 653 7.67 5.55 12.36
CA THR A 653 8.48 4.34 12.06
C THR A 653 7.62 3.13 11.74
N ILE A 654 6.45 3.01 12.37
CA ILE A 654 5.49 1.92 12.16
C ILE A 654 4.82 2.07 10.79
N GLY A 655 4.23 3.24 10.49
CA GLY A 655 3.63 3.52 9.18
C GLY A 655 4.64 3.41 8.03
N GLY A 656 5.82 4.02 8.21
CA GLY A 656 6.91 3.95 7.23
C GLY A 656 7.45 2.54 6.99
N THR A 657 7.38 1.61 7.95
CA THR A 657 7.79 0.20 7.78
C THR A 657 6.66 -0.73 7.34
N ILE A 658 5.41 -0.29 7.49
CA ILE A 658 4.22 -0.99 6.99
C ILE A 658 4.04 -0.77 5.47
N ASP A 659 4.50 0.35 4.91
CA ASP A 659 4.63 0.60 3.45
C ASP A 659 3.27 0.60 2.70
N TYR A 660 2.24 1.22 3.29
CA TYR A 660 0.97 1.40 2.61
C TYR A 660 1.06 2.47 1.50
N VAL A 661 0.23 2.35 0.46
CA VAL A 661 0.18 3.29 -0.67
C VAL A 661 -1.25 3.78 -0.86
N VAL A 662 -1.50 5.07 -0.61
CA VAL A 662 -2.86 5.64 -0.52
C VAL A 662 -3.73 5.38 -1.76
N PRO A 663 -3.24 5.50 -3.02
CA PRO A 663 -4.08 5.21 -4.18
C PRO A 663 -4.37 3.70 -4.43
N ASP A 664 -3.71 2.78 -3.72
CA ASP A 664 -4.06 1.33 -3.66
C ASP A 664 -5.09 1.05 -2.54
N ILE A 665 -5.11 1.88 -1.49
CA ILE A 665 -6.13 1.85 -0.43
C ILE A 665 -7.46 2.41 -0.96
N ASP A 666 -7.41 3.52 -1.68
CA ASP A 666 -8.59 4.30 -2.08
C ASP A 666 -9.17 3.91 -3.46
N ARG A 667 -8.35 3.39 -4.39
CA ARG A 667 -8.73 2.87 -5.74
C ARG A 667 -9.70 3.77 -6.54
#